data_AF-A0A934HIT1-F1
#
_entry.id   AF-A0A934HIT1-F1
#
_cell.length_a   1.000
_cell.length_b   1.000
_cell.length_c   1.000
_cell.angle_alpha   90.00
_cell.angle_beta   90.00
_cell.angle_gamma   90.00
#
_symmetry.space_group_name_H-M   'P 1'
#
loop_
_entity.id
_entity.type
_entity.pdbx_description
1 polymer ?
#
loop_
_entity_poly.entity_id
_entity_poly.type
_entity_poly.pdbx_seq_one_letter_code
_entity_poly.pdbx_strand_id
1 'polypeptide(L)'
;CPVCGTSLVILTEDEIVARIVALAQRGAVTVYAPLVYRSSGSHHTLLELLAGKYGAENLRVDGRLWSMTGLDPAQPHTIEVALARLDGAVHAGEAREAVQHIAGLGAYAVAVQQGDEHVTFARAPVCTSCGSWFSDIQPTYFHRPCPHCSGEGCASCDSTGLHPLAAHVRWGGLRLTDLLAYSVEKATELFDQVERPVTANRLFSEIERRLEASKNVGLGYISLNRSTPTLSRGEAQRVRLAVALSSRLEDMLYVLDEPTIGQHPADIGRLLSVFRQLAGPVIYVEHDRIAAAEADQAVDLGPGAGTNGGQVVFSGTPAELWQADTPTGRFFSLRERVSLPDRRSADGRPDAFLVVRGAFLRNLRRIDIPLVLGGLTVITGVSGSGKSTFVEDVLVASLREGAAIGCESIEGPLLKPVWVDQNPIGHNPRSNPATYTGLADIIRDHFAAETGLSASHFSFNRPEGACPVCNGLGAVEVTMRYLPSTWMPCSACEGLRFSDEVLAQRVTFGDCQLSIADFYRLNLHDVLDLFQTGMETRPAKDRQGAIRLLHALCDVGLSYLSLGQPSPTLSGGEAQRVKLAKYLGMRSLSSQLLVLDEPTTGLHPQDLAGLLAVLDRLVQAGATMVVVEHHTDVIRAADWVVDLGPGAGPDGGQLIYAGPPAGLIDIPESVTGRALREEDAVRPRSVPAPAVGGRKPVIAVRDARAHNLKGVDVDFPKSALTVVTGVSGSGKSSLVSDILEAEARRRFLEMLSVYERQSTREGPEAQVGSVSGLGVSVSITPARALYNRRATVGTATEIVHHLSVLLAVMGRRSCLLCGAEMERGEGWHCPQCGATALTASARHFSSTTYSAACLTCNGVGSRQMPTPEKLIIHPEKPLCAGAMYSPGFFPQGYLGKPYNGGYYLVRALAERYGFDPDRTPWNEMSDEARRIFLFGGDELFRVNYENRKGQVSTRQEAFPGFYGWIRDWDVGGTYTQTEVCPACGGARLRPEYLAVTLAGASIYQLSEMPLVDLL
;
A
#
# COMPACT_ATOMS: atom_id res chain seq x y z
N CYS A 1 29.11 -21.88 -18.04
CA CYS A 1 28.64 -23.28 -17.92
C CYS A 1 28.48 -23.57 -16.44
N PRO A 2 27.29 -23.97 -15.95
CA PRO A 2 27.07 -24.26 -14.53
C PRO A 2 27.84 -25.49 -14.01
N VAL A 3 28.36 -26.35 -14.90
CA VAL A 3 29.11 -27.55 -14.53
C VAL A 3 30.61 -27.27 -14.37
N CYS A 4 31.23 -26.59 -15.34
CA CYS A 4 32.69 -26.40 -15.38
C CYS A 4 33.16 -24.93 -15.35
N GLY A 5 32.24 -23.96 -15.29
CA GLY A 5 32.56 -22.53 -15.26
C GLY A 5 32.86 -21.89 -16.62
N THR A 6 33.18 -22.67 -17.66
CA THR A 6 33.54 -22.16 -18.99
C THR A 6 32.42 -21.32 -19.63
N SER A 7 32.77 -20.16 -20.22
CA SER A 7 31.80 -19.31 -20.93
C SER A 7 31.16 -20.07 -22.10
N LEU A 8 29.84 -19.97 -22.23
CA LEU A 8 29.12 -20.58 -23.34
C LEU A 8 29.00 -19.55 -24.46
N VAL A 9 29.53 -19.88 -25.63
CA VAL A 9 29.43 -19.04 -26.82
C VAL A 9 28.71 -19.86 -27.89
N ILE A 10 27.55 -19.39 -28.31
CA ILE A 10 26.79 -19.96 -29.42
C ILE A 10 27.09 -19.09 -30.63
N LEU A 11 27.66 -19.69 -31.66
CA LEU A 11 28.02 -19.01 -32.89
C LEU A 11 27.05 -19.38 -34.01
N THR A 12 26.70 -18.38 -34.81
CA THR A 12 26.02 -18.60 -36.09
C THR A 12 26.94 -19.33 -37.07
N GLU A 13 26.34 -19.94 -38.09
CA GLU A 13 27.10 -20.64 -39.14
C GLU A 13 28.13 -19.71 -39.79
N ASP A 14 27.74 -18.48 -40.12
CA ASP A 14 28.63 -17.51 -40.75
C ASP A 14 29.79 -17.07 -39.85
N GLU A 15 29.57 -16.93 -38.54
CA GLU A 15 30.64 -16.62 -37.58
C GLU A 15 31.65 -17.77 -37.46
N ILE A 16 31.18 -19.02 -37.48
CA ILE A 16 32.06 -20.20 -37.45
C ILE A 16 32.88 -20.25 -38.74
N VAL A 17 32.23 -20.06 -39.89
CA VAL A 17 32.90 -20.01 -41.20
C VAL A 17 33.96 -18.92 -41.23
N ALA A 18 33.63 -17.70 -40.78
CA ALA A 18 34.57 -16.59 -40.71
C ALA A 18 35.79 -16.90 -39.83
N ARG A 19 35.59 -17.55 -38.68
CA ARG A 19 36.68 -17.97 -37.78
C ARG A 19 37.55 -19.06 -38.42
N ILE A 20 36.96 -20.06 -39.08
CA ILE A 20 37.69 -21.12 -39.79
C ILE A 20 38.56 -20.50 -40.89
N VAL A 21 38.00 -19.61 -41.72
CA VAL A 21 38.74 -18.93 -42.80
C VAL A 21 39.88 -18.10 -42.22
N ALA A 22 39.65 -17.36 -41.13
CA ALA A 22 40.69 -16.58 -40.47
C ALA A 22 41.82 -17.45 -39.90
N LEU A 23 41.52 -18.64 -39.39
CA LEU A 23 42.53 -19.61 -38.95
C LEU A 23 43.28 -20.19 -40.16
N ALA A 24 42.59 -20.60 -41.21
CA ALA A 24 43.19 -21.17 -42.43
C ALA A 24 44.18 -20.21 -43.13
N GLN A 25 43.91 -18.89 -43.06
CA GLN A 25 44.82 -17.86 -43.55
C GLN A 25 46.17 -17.81 -42.79
N ARG A 26 46.19 -18.25 -41.53
CA ARG A 26 47.40 -18.28 -40.70
C ARG A 26 48.21 -19.58 -40.86
N GLY A 27 47.63 -20.60 -41.49
CA GLY A 27 48.24 -21.91 -41.69
C GLY A 27 47.18 -22.99 -41.88
N ALA A 28 47.57 -24.16 -42.39
CA ALA A 28 46.65 -25.25 -42.67
C ALA A 28 45.87 -25.69 -41.41
N VAL A 29 44.55 -25.83 -41.55
CA VAL A 29 43.63 -26.27 -40.50
C VAL A 29 42.89 -27.54 -40.91
N THR A 30 42.64 -28.41 -39.95
CA THR A 30 41.77 -29.58 -40.14
C THR A 30 40.49 -29.37 -39.36
N VAL A 31 39.35 -29.55 -40.02
CA VAL A 31 38.01 -29.38 -39.46
C VAL A 31 37.42 -30.76 -39.15
N TYR A 32 36.96 -30.93 -37.92
CA TYR A 32 36.45 -32.16 -37.35
C TYR A 32 34.98 -32.05 -36.96
N ALA A 33 34.24 -33.14 -37.17
CA ALA A 33 32.91 -33.38 -36.60
C ALA A 33 33.04 -34.14 -35.27
N PRO A 34 32.86 -33.49 -34.11
CA PRO A 34 32.79 -34.16 -32.82
C PRO A 34 31.43 -34.87 -32.67
N LEU A 35 31.41 -36.18 -32.89
CA LEU A 35 30.18 -36.99 -32.86
C LEU A 35 29.91 -37.59 -31.48
N VAL A 36 30.96 -37.95 -30.75
CA VAL A 36 30.87 -38.44 -29.37
C VAL A 36 31.82 -37.63 -28.52
N TYR A 37 31.35 -37.16 -27.37
CA TYR A 37 32.17 -36.37 -26.45
C TYR A 37 32.08 -36.94 -25.04
N ARG A 38 33.20 -37.44 -24.52
CA ARG A 38 33.34 -38.02 -23.18
C ARG A 38 32.20 -38.97 -22.77
N SER A 39 31.74 -39.82 -23.68
CA SER A 39 30.67 -40.79 -23.43
C SER A 39 31.24 -42.18 -23.25
N SER A 40 30.85 -42.86 -22.16
CA SER A 40 31.20 -44.27 -21.96
C SER A 40 30.48 -45.17 -22.96
N GLY A 41 31.14 -46.25 -23.39
CA GLY A 41 30.59 -47.23 -24.32
C GLY A 41 31.65 -47.78 -25.27
N SER A 42 31.39 -48.97 -25.83
CA SER A 42 32.31 -49.57 -26.81
C SER A 42 32.30 -48.84 -28.16
N HIS A 43 31.21 -48.13 -28.47
CA HIS A 43 30.96 -47.40 -29.73
C HIS A 43 31.29 -48.19 -31.01
N HIS A 44 31.31 -49.52 -30.93
CA HIS A 44 31.88 -50.38 -31.97
C HIS A 44 31.14 -50.23 -33.31
N THR A 45 29.82 -50.34 -33.31
CA THR A 45 28.99 -50.17 -34.50
C THR A 45 29.13 -48.77 -35.11
N LEU A 46 29.26 -47.73 -34.27
CA LEU A 46 29.46 -46.36 -34.74
C LEU A 46 30.81 -46.22 -35.43
N LEU A 47 31.89 -46.72 -34.82
CA LEU A 47 33.24 -46.66 -35.38
C LEU A 47 33.36 -47.45 -36.69
N GLU A 48 32.73 -48.62 -36.80
CA GLU A 48 32.67 -49.39 -38.06
C GLU A 48 31.95 -48.61 -39.17
N LEU A 49 30.78 -48.02 -38.86
CA LEU A 49 30.03 -47.22 -39.82
C LEU A 49 30.80 -45.98 -40.28
N LEU A 50 31.44 -45.29 -39.33
CA LEU A 50 32.24 -44.10 -39.62
C LEU A 50 33.48 -44.45 -40.42
N ALA A 51 34.18 -45.55 -40.10
CA ALA A 51 35.36 -45.99 -40.84
C ALA A 51 35.00 -46.46 -42.24
N GLY A 52 33.87 -47.15 -42.40
CA GLY A 52 33.36 -47.55 -43.72
C GLY A 52 33.00 -46.36 -44.62
N LYS A 53 32.53 -45.25 -44.04
CA LYS A 53 32.11 -44.06 -44.79
C LYS A 53 33.24 -43.04 -45.01
N TYR A 54 34.09 -42.82 -44.01
CA TYR A 54 35.08 -41.72 -44.00
C TYR A 54 36.54 -42.20 -43.99
N GLY A 55 36.81 -43.50 -43.85
CA GLY A 55 38.16 -44.04 -43.68
C GLY A 55 38.64 -43.97 -42.23
N ALA A 56 39.34 -45.02 -41.78
CA ALA A 56 39.85 -45.11 -40.41
C ALA A 56 40.93 -44.05 -40.10
N GLU A 57 41.68 -43.65 -41.14
CA GLU A 57 42.70 -42.59 -41.10
C GLU A 57 42.13 -41.20 -40.82
N ASN A 58 40.82 -41.02 -40.97
CA ASN A 58 40.12 -39.76 -40.67
C ASN A 58 39.40 -39.77 -39.33
N LEU A 59 39.50 -40.87 -38.55
CA LEU A 59 38.88 -40.98 -37.23
C LEU A 59 39.90 -40.71 -36.12
N ARG A 60 39.55 -39.80 -35.21
CA ARG A 60 40.23 -39.63 -33.92
C ARG A 60 39.38 -40.19 -32.80
N VAL A 61 40.01 -40.99 -31.94
CA VAL A 61 39.48 -41.38 -30.64
C VAL A 61 40.42 -40.87 -29.55
N ASP A 62 39.89 -40.13 -28.59
CA ASP A 62 40.62 -39.54 -27.46
C ASP A 62 41.86 -38.74 -27.89
N GLY A 63 41.70 -37.99 -28.98
CA GLY A 63 42.76 -37.15 -29.53
C GLY A 63 43.83 -37.90 -30.33
N ARG A 64 43.71 -39.20 -30.57
CA ARG A 64 44.65 -39.99 -31.38
C ARG A 64 43.95 -40.65 -32.56
N LEU A 65 44.68 -40.89 -33.66
CA LEU A 65 44.14 -41.66 -34.79
C LEU A 65 43.70 -43.04 -34.31
N TRP A 66 42.51 -43.47 -34.75
CA TRP A 66 41.94 -44.74 -34.32
C TRP A 66 42.71 -45.91 -34.94
N SER A 67 43.29 -46.76 -34.09
CA SER A 67 44.08 -47.93 -34.49
C SER A 67 43.24 -49.18 -34.78
N MET A 68 41.94 -49.03 -35.07
CA MET A 68 41.00 -50.14 -35.28
C MET A 68 40.86 -51.07 -34.05
N THR A 69 41.20 -50.57 -32.86
CA THR A 69 41.11 -51.32 -31.59
C THR A 69 39.80 -51.02 -30.88
N GLY A 70 39.24 -52.04 -30.21
CA GLY A 70 38.03 -51.88 -29.40
C GLY A 70 38.23 -50.92 -28.22
N LEU A 71 37.19 -50.16 -27.90
CA LEU A 71 37.18 -49.20 -26.79
C LEU A 71 36.67 -49.86 -25.50
N ASP A 72 37.14 -49.37 -24.35
CA ASP A 72 36.70 -49.86 -23.04
C ASP A 72 35.29 -49.31 -22.73
N PRO A 73 34.26 -50.17 -22.63
CA PRO A 73 32.89 -49.70 -22.40
C PRO A 73 32.72 -48.91 -21.09
N ALA A 74 33.60 -49.10 -20.10
CA ALA A 74 33.54 -48.40 -18.82
C ALA A 74 34.14 -46.99 -18.87
N GLN A 75 35.02 -46.69 -19.83
CA GLN A 75 35.72 -45.42 -19.91
C GLN A 75 35.02 -44.44 -20.85
N PRO A 76 35.01 -43.13 -20.53
CA PRO A 76 34.45 -42.12 -21.41
C PRO A 76 35.39 -41.87 -22.60
N HIS A 77 34.84 -41.95 -23.82
CA HIS A 77 35.58 -41.74 -25.06
C HIS A 77 35.07 -40.50 -25.82
N THR A 78 35.96 -39.85 -26.57
CA THR A 78 35.65 -38.77 -27.50
C THR A 78 35.98 -39.22 -28.92
N ILE A 79 35.02 -39.13 -29.83
CA ILE A 79 35.15 -39.59 -31.22
C ILE A 79 34.89 -38.43 -32.16
N GLU A 80 35.88 -38.14 -33.00
CA GLU A 80 35.90 -37.03 -33.95
C GLU A 80 36.21 -37.54 -35.36
N VAL A 81 35.53 -36.99 -36.36
CA VAL A 81 35.77 -37.34 -37.78
C VAL A 81 36.36 -36.13 -38.49
N ALA A 82 37.54 -36.26 -39.08
CA ALA A 82 38.11 -35.24 -39.96
C ALA A 82 37.29 -35.18 -41.25
N LEU A 83 36.75 -34.01 -41.58
CA LEU A 83 35.92 -33.83 -42.78
C LEU A 83 36.58 -32.98 -43.85
N ALA A 84 37.41 -32.02 -43.46
CA ALA A 84 38.08 -31.12 -44.40
C ALA A 84 39.45 -30.69 -43.88
N ARG A 85 40.40 -30.52 -44.79
CA ARG A 85 41.68 -29.85 -44.54
C ARG A 85 41.76 -28.63 -45.45
N LEU A 86 41.95 -27.47 -44.83
CA LEU A 86 41.81 -26.15 -45.46
C LEU A 86 43.14 -25.38 -45.28
N ASP A 87 43.66 -24.73 -46.33
CA ASP A 87 44.92 -23.96 -46.29
C ASP A 87 44.76 -22.52 -46.84
N GLY A 88 45.87 -21.78 -46.96
CA GLY A 88 45.92 -20.30 -47.04
C GLY A 88 45.22 -19.60 -48.22
N ALA A 89 44.38 -20.28 -49.01
CA ALA A 89 43.56 -19.72 -50.09
C ALA A 89 42.08 -20.16 -50.04
N VAL A 90 41.60 -20.66 -48.90
CA VAL A 90 40.23 -21.19 -48.78
C VAL A 90 39.17 -20.10 -48.95
N HIS A 91 38.25 -20.34 -49.90
CA HIS A 91 37.05 -19.53 -50.07
C HIS A 91 36.01 -19.90 -49.00
N ALA A 92 35.24 -18.91 -48.52
CA ALA A 92 34.20 -19.12 -47.51
C ALA A 92 33.16 -20.21 -47.87
N GLY A 93 33.01 -20.55 -49.16
CA GLY A 93 32.18 -21.65 -49.62
C GLY A 93 32.63 -23.02 -49.11
N GLU A 94 33.92 -23.34 -49.18
CA GLU A 94 34.46 -24.64 -48.75
C GLU A 94 34.35 -24.83 -47.23
N ALA A 95 34.67 -23.78 -46.46
CA ALA A 95 34.49 -23.79 -45.01
C ALA A 95 33.00 -23.94 -44.63
N ARG A 96 32.08 -23.31 -45.38
CA ARG A 96 30.64 -23.45 -45.16
C ARG A 96 30.15 -24.86 -45.45
N GLU A 97 30.60 -25.47 -46.55
CA GLU A 97 30.25 -26.84 -46.90
C GLU A 97 30.69 -27.84 -45.81
N ALA A 98 31.90 -27.67 -45.27
CA ALA A 98 32.38 -28.45 -44.14
C ALA A 98 31.48 -28.28 -42.90
N VAL A 99 31.14 -27.04 -42.52
CA VAL A 99 30.27 -26.76 -41.36
C VAL A 99 28.85 -27.32 -41.54
N GLN A 100 28.30 -27.28 -42.76
CA GLN A 100 26.99 -27.86 -43.07
C GLN A 100 27.03 -29.39 -43.06
N HIS A 101 28.11 -30.00 -43.55
CA HIS A 101 28.29 -31.45 -43.47
C HIS A 101 28.36 -31.92 -42.01
N ILE A 102 29.08 -31.20 -41.13
CA ILE A 102 29.11 -31.48 -39.68
C ILE A 102 27.71 -31.46 -39.10
N ALA A 103 26.94 -30.41 -39.39
CA ALA A 103 25.56 -30.31 -38.91
C ALA A 103 24.67 -31.45 -39.43
N GLY A 104 24.88 -31.87 -40.69
CA GLY A 104 24.19 -33.02 -41.29
C GLY A 104 24.50 -34.37 -40.62
N LEU A 105 25.64 -34.48 -39.91
CA LEU A 105 25.97 -35.63 -39.09
C LEU A 105 25.39 -35.57 -37.67
N GLY A 106 24.62 -34.53 -37.37
CA GLY A 106 24.01 -34.32 -36.04
C GLY A 106 24.98 -33.75 -35.01
N ALA A 107 26.17 -33.31 -35.41
CA ALA A 107 27.10 -32.63 -34.51
C ALA A 107 26.68 -31.17 -34.28
N TYR A 108 26.57 -30.80 -33.00
CA TYR A 108 26.21 -29.44 -32.57
C TYR A 108 27.42 -28.52 -32.36
N ALA A 109 28.63 -29.03 -32.62
CA ALA A 109 29.87 -28.31 -32.50
C ALA A 109 30.80 -28.64 -33.67
N VAL A 110 31.74 -27.74 -33.96
CA VAL A 110 32.76 -27.86 -35.00
C VAL A 110 34.11 -27.73 -34.30
N ALA A 111 34.94 -28.76 -34.40
CA ALA A 111 36.29 -28.73 -33.84
C ALA A 111 37.30 -28.42 -34.95
N VAL A 112 38.30 -27.59 -34.67
CA VAL A 112 39.30 -27.13 -35.64
C VAL A 112 40.68 -27.27 -35.02
N GLN A 113 41.57 -27.98 -35.72
CA GLN A 113 42.96 -28.15 -35.32
C GLN A 113 43.86 -27.27 -36.20
N GLN A 114 44.74 -26.47 -35.59
CA GLN A 114 45.82 -25.74 -36.25
C GLN A 114 47.13 -25.98 -35.49
N GLY A 115 48.06 -26.73 -36.09
CA GLY A 115 49.26 -27.17 -35.36
C GLY A 115 48.87 -27.97 -34.11
N ASP A 116 49.33 -27.56 -32.93
CA ASP A 116 48.96 -28.16 -31.64
C ASP A 116 47.68 -27.56 -31.02
N GLU A 117 47.16 -26.45 -31.54
CA GLU A 117 45.94 -25.83 -31.03
C GLU A 117 44.69 -26.56 -31.53
N HIS A 118 43.79 -26.88 -30.59
CA HIS A 118 42.50 -27.50 -30.86
C HIS A 118 41.37 -26.64 -30.29
N VAL A 119 40.53 -26.07 -31.16
CA VAL A 119 39.47 -25.13 -30.78
C VAL A 119 38.12 -25.66 -31.23
N THR A 120 37.14 -25.63 -30.32
CA THR A 120 35.78 -26.10 -30.61
C THR A 120 34.80 -24.93 -30.60
N PHE A 121 33.97 -24.84 -31.64
CA PHE A 121 32.92 -23.85 -31.83
C PHE A 121 31.54 -24.52 -31.71
N ALA A 122 30.65 -24.02 -30.87
CA ALA A 122 29.31 -24.59 -30.70
C ALA A 122 28.24 -23.80 -31.47
N ARG A 123 27.30 -24.53 -32.10
CA ARG A 123 26.11 -24.00 -32.78
C ARG A 123 24.83 -24.10 -31.94
N ALA A 124 24.91 -24.80 -30.83
CA ALA A 124 23.82 -25.01 -29.89
C ALA A 124 24.31 -24.74 -28.46
N PRO A 125 23.43 -24.71 -27.44
CA PRO A 125 23.80 -24.47 -26.04
C PRO A 125 24.53 -25.67 -25.42
N VAL A 126 25.70 -26.02 -25.97
CA VAL A 126 26.57 -27.11 -25.51
C VAL A 126 27.86 -26.50 -24.99
N CYS A 127 28.33 -26.96 -23.84
CA CYS A 127 29.64 -26.56 -23.36
C CYS A 127 30.76 -27.20 -24.18
N THR A 128 31.57 -26.38 -24.85
CA THR A 128 32.74 -26.83 -25.63
C THR A 128 33.85 -27.47 -24.79
N SER A 129 33.80 -27.31 -23.46
CA SER A 129 34.81 -27.84 -22.52
C SER A 129 34.38 -29.11 -21.79
N CYS A 130 33.09 -29.27 -21.47
CA CYS A 130 32.59 -30.46 -20.73
C CYS A 130 31.51 -31.25 -21.46
N GLY A 131 31.06 -30.80 -22.63
CA GLY A 131 30.06 -31.49 -23.45
C GLY A 131 28.63 -31.44 -22.93
N SER A 132 28.39 -30.78 -21.79
CA SER A 132 27.05 -30.66 -21.22
C SER A 132 26.13 -29.85 -22.13
N TRP A 133 24.98 -30.42 -22.47
CA TRP A 133 23.91 -29.79 -23.23
C TRP A 133 22.96 -29.03 -22.30
N PHE A 134 22.51 -27.85 -22.73
CA PHE A 134 21.56 -27.01 -22.02
C PHE A 134 20.37 -26.67 -22.92
N SER A 135 19.19 -26.50 -22.33
CA SER A 135 18.04 -25.93 -23.00
C SER A 135 18.19 -24.43 -23.18
N ASP A 136 17.52 -23.86 -24.18
CA ASP A 136 17.45 -22.41 -24.36
C ASP A 136 16.90 -21.72 -23.11
N ILE A 137 17.52 -20.61 -22.75
CA ILE A 137 17.08 -19.84 -21.58
C ILE A 137 15.82 -19.05 -21.93
N GLN A 138 14.76 -19.30 -21.19
CA GLN A 138 13.50 -18.58 -21.23
C GLN A 138 13.41 -17.53 -20.12
N PRO A 139 12.64 -16.43 -20.31
CA PRO A 139 12.41 -15.42 -19.28
C PRO A 139 11.91 -16.01 -17.95
N THR A 140 11.11 -17.08 -18.00
CA THR A 140 10.58 -17.78 -16.81
C THR A 140 11.67 -18.36 -15.90
N TYR A 141 12.89 -18.63 -16.39
CA TYR A 141 13.96 -19.09 -15.49
C TYR A 141 14.50 -17.98 -14.59
N PHE A 142 14.37 -16.70 -14.95
CA PHE A 142 14.79 -15.55 -14.12
C PHE A 142 13.76 -15.20 -13.03
N HIS A 143 12.74 -16.03 -12.96
CA HIS A 143 11.47 -15.80 -12.32
C HIS A 143 11.16 -16.96 -11.39
N ARG A 144 11.64 -18.17 -11.74
CA ARG A 144 11.58 -19.38 -10.91
C ARG A 144 12.61 -19.44 -9.79
N PRO A 145 12.23 -20.03 -8.64
CA PRO A 145 13.14 -20.26 -7.55
C PRO A 145 14.03 -21.45 -7.90
N CYS A 146 15.17 -21.53 -7.23
CA CYS A 146 16.06 -22.68 -7.35
C CYS A 146 15.32 -23.94 -6.87
N PRO A 147 15.22 -25.01 -7.69
CA PRO A 147 14.55 -26.24 -7.28
C PRO A 147 15.29 -27.00 -6.15
N HIS A 148 16.54 -26.62 -5.86
CA HIS A 148 17.35 -27.26 -4.82
C HIS A 148 17.23 -26.58 -3.44
N CYS A 149 16.85 -25.30 -3.40
CA CYS A 149 16.78 -24.53 -2.15
C CYS A 149 15.55 -23.63 -2.03
N SER A 150 14.60 -23.75 -2.96
CA SER A 150 13.34 -23.00 -2.95
C SER A 150 13.53 -21.48 -2.73
N GLY A 151 14.56 -20.90 -3.37
CA GLY A 151 14.81 -19.46 -3.28
C GLY A 151 15.77 -19.00 -2.18
N GLU A 152 16.17 -19.86 -1.24
CA GLU A 152 17.03 -19.47 -0.10
C GLU A 152 18.51 -19.25 -0.47
N GLY A 153 18.94 -19.78 -1.62
CA GLY A 153 20.34 -19.76 -2.06
C GLY A 153 21.10 -21.04 -1.69
N CYS A 154 21.80 -21.63 -2.65
CA CYS A 154 22.63 -22.81 -2.45
C CYS A 154 23.76 -22.86 -3.49
N ALA A 155 24.66 -23.84 -3.35
CA ALA A 155 25.78 -24.02 -4.29
C ALA A 155 25.31 -24.17 -5.76
N SER A 156 24.20 -24.87 -6.00
CA SER A 156 23.68 -25.09 -7.36
C SER A 156 23.17 -23.82 -8.06
N CYS A 157 22.72 -22.83 -7.30
CA CYS A 157 22.30 -21.53 -7.83
C CYS A 157 23.28 -20.41 -7.48
N ASP A 158 24.50 -20.75 -7.07
CA ASP A 158 25.54 -19.76 -6.73
C ASP A 158 25.05 -18.74 -5.69
N SER A 159 24.31 -19.25 -4.69
CA SER A 159 23.68 -18.51 -3.59
C SER A 159 22.68 -17.42 -4.02
N THR A 160 22.22 -17.42 -5.26
CA THR A 160 21.28 -16.39 -5.78
C THR A 160 19.81 -16.67 -5.46
N GLY A 161 19.46 -17.91 -5.16
CA GLY A 161 18.07 -18.35 -5.02
C GLY A 161 17.33 -18.53 -6.35
N LEU A 162 17.90 -18.11 -7.49
CA LEU A 162 17.29 -18.26 -8.81
C LEU A 162 17.47 -19.68 -9.37
N HIS A 163 16.69 -20.02 -10.40
CA HIS A 163 16.92 -21.24 -11.17
C HIS A 163 18.39 -21.36 -11.64
N PRO A 164 19.06 -22.53 -11.48
CA PRO A 164 20.49 -22.70 -11.78
C PRO A 164 20.94 -22.20 -13.16
N LEU A 165 20.11 -22.39 -14.19
CA LEU A 165 20.41 -21.88 -15.53
C LEU A 165 20.45 -20.35 -15.57
N ALA A 166 19.50 -19.67 -14.92
CA ALA A 166 19.43 -18.21 -14.88
C ALA A 166 20.50 -17.58 -13.97
N ALA A 167 20.81 -18.23 -12.84
CA ALA A 167 21.81 -17.78 -11.87
C ALA A 167 23.22 -17.57 -12.49
N HIS A 168 23.53 -18.31 -13.56
CA HIS A 168 24.81 -18.27 -14.25
C HIS A 168 24.82 -17.35 -15.49
N VAL A 169 23.72 -16.68 -15.80
CA VAL A 169 23.67 -15.69 -16.89
C VAL A 169 24.24 -14.38 -16.41
N ARG A 170 25.13 -13.79 -17.22
CA ARG A 170 25.73 -12.50 -16.96
C ARG A 170 25.61 -11.59 -18.18
N TRP A 171 25.32 -10.32 -17.93
CA TRP A 171 25.38 -9.24 -18.91
C TRP A 171 26.38 -8.18 -18.42
N GLY A 172 27.41 -7.89 -19.21
CA GLY A 172 28.51 -7.02 -18.77
C GLY A 172 29.24 -7.52 -17.51
N GLY A 173 29.23 -8.84 -17.27
CA GLY A 173 29.78 -9.46 -16.05
C GLY A 173 28.83 -9.51 -14.85
N LEU A 174 27.69 -8.82 -14.91
CA LEU A 174 26.70 -8.70 -13.83
C LEU A 174 25.57 -9.73 -13.97
N ARG A 175 25.11 -10.31 -12.86
CA ARG A 175 23.89 -11.13 -12.81
C ARG A 175 22.65 -10.24 -12.75
N LEU A 176 21.46 -10.81 -12.99
CA LEU A 176 20.21 -10.06 -12.83
C LEU A 176 20.03 -9.50 -11.41
N THR A 177 20.38 -10.26 -10.38
CA THR A 177 20.32 -9.80 -8.99
C THR A 177 21.20 -8.58 -8.73
N ASP A 178 22.38 -8.54 -9.35
CA ASP A 178 23.33 -7.45 -9.22
C ASP A 178 22.79 -6.19 -9.92
N LEU A 179 22.19 -6.36 -11.12
CA LEU A 179 21.53 -5.30 -11.87
C LEU A 179 20.34 -4.74 -11.09
N LEU A 180 19.51 -5.60 -10.49
CA LEU A 180 18.34 -5.16 -9.73
C LEU A 180 18.72 -4.47 -8.42
N ALA A 181 19.90 -4.74 -7.86
CA ALA A 181 20.41 -4.04 -6.69
C ALA A 181 20.89 -2.62 -7.01
N TYR A 182 21.09 -2.27 -8.28
CA TYR A 182 21.50 -0.91 -8.65
C TYR A 182 20.37 0.08 -8.45
N SER A 183 20.76 1.32 -8.11
CA SER A 183 19.86 2.46 -8.15
C SER A 183 19.41 2.75 -9.59
N VAL A 184 18.25 3.38 -9.76
CA VAL A 184 17.75 3.81 -11.07
C VAL A 184 18.82 4.64 -11.81
N GLU A 185 19.52 5.52 -11.11
CA GLU A 185 20.57 6.35 -11.70
C GLU A 185 21.76 5.53 -12.21
N LYS A 186 22.30 4.63 -11.36
CA LYS A 186 23.40 3.75 -11.75
C LYS A 186 23.01 2.78 -12.86
N ALA A 187 21.77 2.31 -12.86
CA ALA A 187 21.23 1.50 -13.95
C ALA A 187 21.15 2.31 -15.25
N THR A 188 20.73 3.57 -15.20
CA THR A 188 20.69 4.44 -16.39
C THR A 188 22.08 4.60 -17.00
N GLU A 189 23.08 4.93 -16.17
CA GLU A 189 24.48 5.07 -16.61
C GLU A 189 25.04 3.79 -17.23
N LEU A 190 24.69 2.62 -16.68
CA LEU A 190 25.10 1.33 -17.21
C LEU A 190 24.52 1.10 -18.61
N PHE A 191 23.22 1.36 -18.81
CA PHE A 191 22.56 1.14 -20.10
C PHE A 191 23.04 2.11 -21.19
N ASP A 192 23.52 3.30 -20.83
CA ASP A 192 24.15 4.25 -21.77
C ASP A 192 25.53 3.79 -22.25
N GLN A 193 26.29 3.06 -21.42
CA GLN A 193 27.66 2.67 -21.70
C GLN A 193 27.79 1.31 -22.40
N VAL A 194 26.80 0.42 -22.25
CA VAL A 194 26.88 -0.96 -22.75
C VAL A 194 26.51 -1.04 -24.24
N GLU A 195 27.27 -1.85 -24.98
CA GLU A 195 27.04 -2.08 -26.40
C GLU A 195 25.66 -2.70 -26.66
N ARG A 196 24.90 -2.07 -27.57
CA ARG A 196 23.49 -2.39 -27.84
C ARG A 196 23.37 -3.44 -28.95
N PRO A 197 22.90 -4.66 -28.67
CA PRO A 197 22.64 -5.64 -29.72
C PRO A 197 21.49 -5.15 -30.60
N VAL A 198 21.67 -5.16 -31.92
CA VAL A 198 20.65 -4.72 -32.88
C VAL A 198 19.31 -5.46 -32.69
N THR A 199 19.38 -6.75 -32.32
CA THR A 199 18.23 -7.61 -32.02
C THR A 199 17.44 -7.19 -30.77
N ALA A 200 18.06 -6.47 -29.84
CA ALA A 200 17.47 -6.05 -28.56
C ALA A 200 17.13 -4.56 -28.50
N ASN A 201 17.33 -3.78 -29.56
CA ASN A 201 17.14 -2.33 -29.58
C ASN A 201 15.78 -1.88 -29.01
N ARG A 202 14.67 -2.55 -29.36
CA ARG A 202 13.35 -2.19 -28.84
C ARG A 202 13.24 -2.37 -27.32
N LEU A 203 13.88 -3.40 -26.76
CA LEU A 203 13.89 -3.66 -25.32
C LEU A 203 14.76 -2.63 -24.59
N PHE A 204 15.93 -2.31 -25.14
CA PHE A 204 16.81 -1.27 -24.61
C PHE A 204 16.10 0.08 -24.55
N SER A 205 15.47 0.51 -25.66
CA SER A 205 14.72 1.76 -25.69
C SER A 205 13.56 1.79 -24.70
N GLU A 206 12.91 0.66 -24.43
CA GLU A 206 11.83 0.60 -23.44
C GLU A 206 12.34 0.65 -22.00
N ILE A 207 13.46 0.01 -21.70
CA ILE A 207 14.10 0.05 -20.37
C ILE A 207 14.64 1.45 -20.09
N GLU A 208 15.42 2.02 -21.02
CA GLU A 208 15.99 3.37 -20.92
C GLU A 208 14.89 4.41 -20.65
N ARG A 209 13.79 4.35 -21.41
CA ARG A 209 12.64 5.24 -21.22
C ARG A 209 11.99 5.13 -19.85
N ARG A 210 11.89 3.93 -19.27
CA ARG A 210 11.35 3.74 -17.90
C ARG A 210 12.32 4.19 -16.82
N LEU A 211 13.62 3.96 -17.02
CA LEU A 211 14.67 4.43 -16.13
C LEU A 211 14.73 5.96 -16.13
N GLU A 212 14.68 6.58 -17.30
CA GLU A 212 14.64 8.04 -17.48
C GLU A 212 13.38 8.64 -16.87
N ALA A 213 12.20 8.04 -17.09
CA ALA A 213 10.97 8.47 -16.44
C ALA A 213 11.08 8.42 -14.90
N SER A 214 11.64 7.33 -14.35
CA SER A 214 11.88 7.16 -12.92
C SER A 214 12.91 8.17 -12.37
N LYS A 215 13.95 8.47 -13.14
CA LYS A 215 14.95 9.48 -12.80
C LYS A 215 14.33 10.88 -12.82
N ASN A 216 13.50 11.20 -13.82
CA ASN A 216 12.87 12.50 -13.99
C ASN A 216 11.93 12.85 -12.84
N VAL A 217 11.18 11.87 -12.34
CA VAL A 217 10.33 12.05 -11.15
C VAL A 217 11.11 12.14 -9.83
N GLY A 218 12.44 11.93 -9.83
CA GLY A 218 13.29 12.04 -8.64
C GLY A 218 13.52 10.73 -7.89
N LEU A 219 13.34 9.56 -8.52
CA LEU A 219 13.59 8.25 -7.91
C LEU A 219 14.97 7.65 -8.26
N GLY A 220 15.92 8.49 -8.69
CA GLY A 220 17.26 8.08 -9.10
C GLY A 220 18.00 7.22 -8.06
N TYR A 221 17.78 7.50 -6.76
CA TYR A 221 18.44 6.82 -5.64
C TYR A 221 17.82 5.46 -5.27
N ILE A 222 16.61 5.14 -5.76
CA ILE A 222 15.92 3.89 -5.41
C ILE A 222 16.53 2.72 -6.17
N SER A 223 16.81 1.61 -5.47
CA SER A 223 17.21 0.37 -6.13
C SER A 223 16.05 -0.30 -6.84
N LEU A 224 16.31 -0.94 -7.98
CA LEU A 224 15.27 -1.62 -8.79
C LEU A 224 14.62 -2.80 -8.03
N ASN A 225 15.31 -3.38 -7.05
CA ASN A 225 14.79 -4.43 -6.16
C ASN A 225 14.20 -3.91 -4.84
N ARG A 226 14.04 -2.59 -4.65
CA ARG A 226 13.47 -2.05 -3.41
C ARG A 226 12.02 -2.49 -3.24
N SER A 227 11.70 -3.04 -2.08
CA SER A 227 10.38 -3.59 -1.77
C SER A 227 9.31 -2.49 -1.71
N THR A 228 8.22 -2.62 -2.48
CA THR A 228 7.14 -1.62 -2.59
C THR A 228 6.52 -1.19 -1.25
N PRO A 229 6.28 -2.08 -0.25
CA PRO A 229 5.78 -1.68 1.07
C PRO A 229 6.70 -0.73 1.84
N THR A 230 8.00 -0.71 1.52
CA THR A 230 9.01 0.15 2.15
C THR A 230 9.11 1.54 1.51
N LEU A 231 8.31 1.80 0.47
CA LEU A 231 8.22 3.11 -0.15
C LEU A 231 7.38 4.05 0.71
N SER A 232 7.88 5.26 0.89
CA SER A 232 7.10 6.38 1.44
C SER A 232 5.91 6.72 0.51
N ARG A 233 4.96 7.53 1.02
CA ARG A 233 3.80 7.99 0.25
C ARG A 233 4.22 8.73 -1.02
N GLY A 234 5.15 9.67 -0.90
CA GLY A 234 5.70 10.41 -2.04
C GLY A 234 6.46 9.50 -3.03
N GLU A 235 7.26 8.54 -2.54
CA GLU A 235 7.94 7.59 -3.43
C GLU A 235 6.94 6.72 -4.22
N ALA A 236 5.91 6.19 -3.56
CA ALA A 236 4.88 5.39 -4.24
C ALA A 236 4.10 6.21 -5.29
N GLN A 237 3.80 7.47 -4.98
CA GLN A 237 3.16 8.40 -5.92
C GLN A 237 4.06 8.68 -7.14
N ARG A 238 5.36 8.96 -6.91
CA ARG A 238 6.34 9.16 -7.98
C ARG A 238 6.53 7.92 -8.86
N VAL A 239 6.46 6.71 -8.29
CA VAL A 239 6.49 5.47 -9.08
C VAL A 239 5.27 5.40 -10.01
N ARG A 240 4.07 5.70 -9.51
CA ARG A 240 2.84 5.75 -10.35
C ARG A 240 2.97 6.80 -11.46
N LEU A 241 3.55 7.95 -11.14
CA LEU A 241 3.82 8.99 -12.12
C LEU A 241 4.82 8.55 -13.19
N ALA A 242 5.91 7.87 -12.81
CA ALA A 242 6.88 7.30 -13.75
C ALA A 242 6.22 6.30 -14.70
N VAL A 243 5.31 5.45 -14.19
CA VAL A 243 4.50 4.54 -15.01
C VAL A 243 3.61 5.32 -15.98
N ALA A 244 2.94 6.38 -15.51
CA ALA A 244 2.08 7.23 -16.33
C ALA A 244 2.83 7.94 -17.47
N LEU A 245 4.01 8.50 -17.19
CA LEU A 245 4.91 9.09 -18.20
C LEU A 245 5.42 8.05 -19.19
N SER A 246 5.62 6.82 -18.70
CA SER A 246 6.00 5.71 -19.55
C SER A 246 4.80 5.13 -20.32
N SER A 247 3.58 5.63 -20.14
CA SER A 247 2.44 5.14 -20.91
C SER A 247 2.40 5.79 -22.30
N ARG A 248 1.88 5.06 -23.30
CA ARG A 248 1.63 5.60 -24.65
C ARG A 248 0.17 6.04 -24.85
N LEU A 249 -0.54 6.29 -23.76
CA LEU A 249 -1.95 6.69 -23.80
C LEU A 249 -2.05 8.18 -24.13
N GLU A 250 -2.98 8.54 -25.03
CA GLU A 250 -3.24 9.92 -25.45
C GLU A 250 -4.63 10.40 -24.97
N ASP A 251 -4.76 11.70 -24.71
CA ASP A 251 -6.00 12.39 -24.24
C ASP A 251 -6.59 11.82 -22.93
N MET A 252 -5.70 11.35 -22.04
CA MET A 252 -6.04 10.95 -20.68
C MET A 252 -6.18 12.19 -19.78
N LEU A 253 -7.26 12.26 -19.00
CA LEU A 253 -7.36 13.22 -17.91
C LEU A 253 -6.55 12.72 -16.71
N TYR A 254 -5.48 13.42 -16.38
CA TYR A 254 -4.70 13.15 -15.18
C TYR A 254 -5.25 13.99 -14.03
N VAL A 255 -5.73 13.30 -13.00
CA VAL A 255 -6.18 13.91 -11.75
C VAL A 255 -5.16 13.59 -10.66
N LEU A 256 -4.49 14.62 -10.15
CA LEU A 256 -3.45 14.46 -9.13
C LEU A 256 -3.94 15.11 -7.83
N ASP A 257 -4.01 14.34 -6.75
CA ASP A 257 -4.39 14.85 -5.44
C ASP A 257 -3.13 15.14 -4.63
N GLU A 258 -2.89 16.43 -4.34
CA GLU A 258 -1.76 16.96 -3.58
C GLU A 258 -0.40 16.32 -3.96
N PRO A 259 0.04 16.47 -5.23
CA PRO A 259 1.27 15.87 -5.73
C PRO A 259 2.56 16.29 -5.04
N THR A 260 2.56 17.42 -4.33
CA THR A 260 3.75 17.93 -3.64
C THR A 260 3.89 17.45 -2.19
N ILE A 261 2.98 16.60 -1.69
CA ILE A 261 3.09 16.02 -0.35
C ILE A 261 4.44 15.34 -0.14
N GLY A 262 5.09 15.67 0.97
CA GLY A 262 6.38 15.11 1.38
C GLY A 262 7.53 15.42 0.43
N GLN A 263 7.37 16.44 -0.43
CA GLN A 263 8.43 16.95 -1.30
C GLN A 263 9.10 18.15 -0.65
N HIS A 264 10.42 18.24 -0.84
CA HIS A 264 11.14 19.45 -0.47
C HIS A 264 10.82 20.56 -1.49
N PRO A 265 10.70 21.84 -1.10
CA PRO A 265 10.42 22.95 -2.02
C PRO A 265 11.30 23.00 -3.28
N ALA A 266 12.58 22.62 -3.14
CA ALA A 266 13.54 22.54 -4.25
C ALA A 266 13.17 21.49 -5.32
N ASP A 267 12.41 20.44 -4.95
CA ASP A 267 12.04 19.34 -5.84
C ASP A 267 10.71 19.59 -6.58
N ILE A 268 9.88 20.51 -6.07
CA ILE A 268 8.54 20.80 -6.60
C ILE A 268 8.61 21.27 -8.06
N GLY A 269 9.52 22.20 -8.38
CA GLY A 269 9.67 22.71 -9.76
C GLY A 269 10.04 21.60 -10.75
N ARG A 270 10.92 20.67 -10.35
CA ARG A 270 11.27 19.50 -11.16
C ARG A 270 10.06 18.60 -11.39
N LEU A 271 9.28 18.32 -10.34
CA LEU A 271 8.08 17.49 -10.44
C LEU A 271 7.03 18.08 -11.40
N LEU A 272 6.81 19.39 -11.36
CA LEU A 272 5.83 20.06 -12.24
C LEU A 272 6.29 20.09 -13.70
N SER A 273 7.60 20.22 -13.94
CA SER A 273 8.17 20.09 -15.30
C SER A 273 7.89 18.71 -15.90
N VAL A 274 7.75 17.70 -15.05
CA VAL A 274 7.40 16.33 -15.46
C VAL A 274 5.91 16.20 -15.76
N PHE A 275 5.02 16.84 -14.99
CA PHE A 275 3.58 16.85 -15.31
C PHE A 275 3.29 17.46 -16.69
N ARG A 276 4.09 18.43 -17.14
CA ARG A 276 4.02 19.01 -18.50
C ARG A 276 4.24 17.98 -19.61
N GLN A 277 4.89 16.86 -19.32
CA GLN A 277 5.20 15.82 -20.30
C GLN A 277 4.06 14.80 -20.46
N LEU A 278 3.05 14.83 -19.60
CA LEU A 278 1.90 13.93 -19.69
C LEU A 278 1.05 14.25 -20.92
N ALA A 279 0.62 13.21 -21.64
CA ALA A 279 -0.13 13.32 -22.90
C ALA A 279 -1.63 13.51 -22.65
N GLY A 280 -2.01 14.62 -22.02
CA GLY A 280 -3.40 14.99 -21.77
C GLY A 280 -3.57 16.11 -20.75
N PRO A 281 -4.82 16.51 -20.44
CA PRO A 281 -5.08 17.50 -19.40
C PRO A 281 -4.59 17.02 -18.03
N VAL A 282 -3.92 17.91 -17.30
CA VAL A 282 -3.50 17.66 -15.93
C VAL A 282 -4.23 18.65 -15.01
N ILE A 283 -5.10 18.10 -14.17
CA ILE A 283 -5.79 18.84 -13.12
C ILE A 283 -5.25 18.31 -11.80
N TYR A 284 -4.76 19.22 -10.95
CA TYR A 284 -4.22 18.83 -9.66
C TYR A 284 -4.70 19.72 -8.53
N VAL A 285 -4.99 19.11 -7.39
CA VAL A 285 -5.36 19.83 -6.17
C VAL A 285 -4.09 20.19 -5.43
N GLU A 286 -3.86 21.48 -5.15
CA GLU A 286 -2.68 21.92 -4.40
C GLU A 286 -2.93 23.14 -3.53
N HIS A 287 -2.09 23.22 -2.51
CA HIS A 287 -1.99 24.32 -1.55
C HIS A 287 -0.61 24.95 -1.55
N ASP A 288 0.38 24.32 -2.17
CA ASP A 288 1.73 24.83 -2.27
C ASP A 288 1.84 26.02 -3.23
N ARG A 289 2.51 27.07 -2.77
CA ARG A 289 2.68 28.34 -3.51
C ARG A 289 3.57 28.17 -4.74
N ILE A 290 4.61 27.35 -4.67
CA ILE A 290 5.52 27.08 -5.82
C ILE A 290 4.74 26.30 -6.88
N ALA A 291 3.95 25.31 -6.46
CA ALA A 291 3.10 24.56 -7.34
C ALA A 291 2.08 25.43 -8.08
N ALA A 292 1.35 26.26 -7.34
CA ALA A 292 0.39 27.17 -7.94
C ALA A 292 1.04 28.21 -8.87
N ALA A 293 2.25 28.69 -8.55
CA ALA A 293 2.96 29.66 -9.38
C ALA A 293 3.40 29.09 -10.74
N GLU A 294 3.69 27.79 -10.82
CA GLU A 294 4.11 27.10 -12.04
C GLU A 294 2.96 26.58 -12.91
N ALA A 295 1.70 26.68 -12.43
CA ALA A 295 0.52 26.29 -13.18
C ALA A 295 0.28 27.20 -14.41
N ASP A 296 -0.50 26.72 -15.37
CA ASP A 296 -0.96 27.53 -16.52
C ASP A 296 -2.33 28.18 -16.25
N GLN A 297 -3.13 27.55 -15.38
CA GLN A 297 -4.46 27.98 -14.95
C GLN A 297 -4.64 27.67 -13.47
N ALA A 298 -5.40 28.51 -12.77
CA ALA A 298 -5.74 28.34 -11.37
C ALA A 298 -7.26 28.52 -11.16
N VAL A 299 -7.84 27.62 -10.37
CA VAL A 299 -9.21 27.68 -9.87
C VAL A 299 -9.15 27.71 -8.35
N ASP A 300 -9.70 28.75 -7.74
CA ASP A 300 -9.72 28.93 -6.29
C ASP A 300 -11.13 28.71 -5.75
N LEU A 301 -11.27 27.80 -4.78
CA LEU A 301 -12.52 27.45 -4.12
C LEU A 301 -12.57 28.03 -2.70
N GLY A 302 -13.67 28.69 -2.36
CA GLY A 302 -13.83 29.33 -1.06
C GLY A 302 -15.22 29.95 -0.89
N PRO A 303 -15.35 31.08 -0.16
CA PRO A 303 -14.29 31.81 0.57
C PRO A 303 -13.85 31.14 1.89
N GLY A 304 -14.59 30.16 2.41
CA GLY A 304 -14.24 29.44 3.63
C GLY A 304 -14.42 27.92 3.51
N ALA A 305 -14.36 27.23 4.65
CA ALA A 305 -14.57 25.79 4.76
C ALA A 305 -16.06 25.43 4.94
N GLY A 306 -16.43 24.19 4.58
CA GLY A 306 -17.75 23.63 4.85
C GLY A 306 -18.89 24.43 4.21
N THR A 307 -19.89 24.81 5.00
CA THR A 307 -21.05 25.60 4.55
C THR A 307 -20.69 26.99 4.04
N ASN A 308 -19.54 27.54 4.46
CA ASN A 308 -19.00 28.81 3.99
C ASN A 308 -18.14 28.67 2.71
N GLY A 309 -17.93 27.45 2.23
CA GLY A 309 -17.24 27.14 0.99
C GLY A 309 -18.19 26.88 -0.18
N GLY A 310 -17.71 26.07 -1.13
CA GLY A 310 -18.50 25.52 -2.21
C GLY A 310 -18.68 26.46 -3.41
N GLN A 311 -17.92 27.54 -3.49
CA GLN A 311 -17.99 28.53 -4.57
C GLN A 311 -16.63 28.68 -5.23
N VAL A 312 -16.62 28.88 -6.54
CA VAL A 312 -15.42 29.33 -7.25
C VAL A 312 -15.28 30.83 -7.01
N VAL A 313 -14.29 31.20 -6.20
CA VAL A 313 -14.01 32.61 -5.86
C VAL A 313 -13.05 33.25 -6.87
N PHE A 314 -12.29 32.44 -7.60
CA PHE A 314 -11.43 32.89 -8.69
C PHE A 314 -11.22 31.79 -9.73
N SER A 315 -11.13 32.17 -11.01
CA SER A 315 -10.73 31.30 -12.11
C SER A 315 -9.97 32.13 -13.15
N GLY A 316 -8.75 31.74 -13.47
CA GLY A 316 -7.88 32.50 -14.38
C GLY A 316 -6.42 32.07 -14.29
N THR A 317 -5.50 32.96 -14.64
CA THR A 317 -4.06 32.68 -14.56
C THR A 317 -3.54 32.81 -13.12
N PRO A 318 -2.46 32.10 -12.74
CA PRO A 318 -1.83 32.30 -11.42
C PRO A 318 -1.37 33.74 -11.16
N ALA A 319 -0.97 34.48 -12.20
CA ALA A 319 -0.60 35.90 -12.08
C ALA A 319 -1.78 36.78 -11.62
N GLU A 320 -2.98 36.51 -12.15
CA GLU A 320 -4.22 37.17 -11.74
C GLU A 320 -4.64 36.74 -10.33
N LEU A 321 -4.49 35.45 -9.97
CA LEU A 321 -4.77 34.95 -8.62
C LEU A 321 -3.93 35.67 -7.56
N TRP A 322 -2.65 35.93 -7.84
CA TRP A 322 -1.77 36.66 -6.93
C TRP A 322 -2.23 38.10 -6.66
N GLN A 323 -3.01 38.69 -7.56
CA GLN A 323 -3.56 40.04 -7.38
C GLN A 323 -4.97 40.01 -6.79
N ALA A 324 -5.72 38.91 -7.01
CA ALA A 324 -7.08 38.73 -6.54
C ALA A 324 -7.20 38.87 -5.02
N ASP A 325 -8.32 39.42 -4.54
CA ASP A 325 -8.64 39.50 -3.12
C ASP A 325 -9.39 38.25 -2.65
N THR A 326 -8.73 37.11 -2.79
CA THR A 326 -9.17 35.84 -2.22
C THR A 326 -8.23 35.44 -1.08
N PRO A 327 -8.65 34.58 -0.13
CA PRO A 327 -7.74 34.09 0.91
C PRO A 327 -6.45 33.54 0.32
N THR A 328 -6.55 32.68 -0.70
CA THR A 328 -5.40 32.12 -1.39
C THR A 328 -4.54 33.21 -2.03
N GLY A 329 -5.16 34.17 -2.75
CA GLY A 329 -4.46 35.28 -3.38
C GLY A 329 -3.68 36.16 -2.41
N ARG A 330 -4.19 36.40 -1.18
CA ARG A 330 -3.49 37.18 -0.15
C ARG A 330 -2.28 36.46 0.44
N PHE A 331 -2.40 35.17 0.75
CA PHE A 331 -1.28 34.37 1.27
C PHE A 331 -0.23 34.05 0.19
N PHE A 332 -0.64 33.68 -1.02
CA PHE A 332 0.29 33.37 -2.11
C PHE A 332 1.09 34.59 -2.58
N SER A 333 0.51 35.78 -2.52
CA SER A 333 1.22 37.04 -2.78
C SER A 333 2.02 37.56 -1.59
N LEU A 334 1.96 36.90 -0.43
CA LEU A 334 2.53 37.34 0.84
C LEU A 334 2.03 38.72 1.32
N ARG A 335 0.88 39.19 0.81
CA ARG A 335 0.17 40.36 1.39
C ARG A 335 -0.31 40.05 2.80
N GLU A 336 -0.65 38.80 3.05
CA GLU A 336 -0.82 38.21 4.38
C GLU A 336 0.21 37.10 4.57
N ARG A 337 0.68 36.93 5.81
CA ARG A 337 1.54 35.81 6.23
C ARG A 337 0.88 35.08 7.38
N VAL A 338 1.25 33.81 7.54
CA VAL A 338 0.80 33.00 8.66
C VAL A 338 1.30 33.64 9.96
N SER A 339 0.37 33.88 10.89
CA SER A 339 0.70 34.38 12.22
C SER A 339 1.51 33.33 12.97
N LEU A 340 2.75 33.67 13.31
CA LEU A 340 3.63 32.79 14.08
C LEU A 340 3.40 33.00 15.58
N PRO A 341 3.50 31.95 16.42
CA PRO A 341 3.50 32.11 17.87
C PRO A 341 4.66 32.99 18.36
N ASP A 342 4.47 33.67 19.50
CA ASP A 342 5.54 34.44 20.14
C ASP A 342 6.70 33.53 20.54
N ARG A 343 7.94 33.97 20.30
CA ARG A 343 9.14 33.20 20.65
C ARG A 343 9.26 33.07 22.17
N ARG A 344 9.50 31.86 22.65
CA ARG A 344 9.47 31.54 24.09
C ARG A 344 10.70 31.99 24.88
N SER A 345 11.81 32.37 24.24
CA SER A 345 12.93 33.03 24.93
C SER A 345 13.42 34.29 24.20
N ALA A 346 13.69 35.34 24.98
CA ALA A 346 14.25 36.61 24.51
C ALA A 346 15.69 36.46 23.98
N ASP A 347 16.36 35.36 24.33
CA ASP A 347 17.79 35.13 24.09
C ASP A 347 18.03 33.99 23.06
N GLY A 348 16.98 33.26 22.68
CA GLY A 348 17.01 32.20 21.66
C GLY A 348 17.69 30.88 22.05
N ARG A 349 18.03 30.64 23.32
CA ARG A 349 18.70 29.41 23.77
C ARG A 349 17.79 28.54 24.64
N PRO A 350 17.60 27.25 24.32
CA PRO A 350 16.92 26.29 25.18
C PRO A 350 17.82 25.84 26.35
N ASP A 351 17.25 25.69 27.54
CA ASP A 351 18.00 25.33 28.75
C ASP A 351 18.21 23.81 28.93
N ALA A 352 17.44 22.98 28.23
CA ALA A 352 17.48 21.53 28.40
C ALA A 352 17.18 20.75 27.11
N PHE A 353 17.89 19.64 26.89
CA PHE A 353 17.80 18.83 25.69
C PHE A 353 17.67 17.34 26.00
N LEU A 354 17.00 16.62 25.10
CA LEU A 354 17.14 15.19 24.90
C LEU A 354 18.11 15.00 23.72
N VAL A 355 19.22 14.31 23.91
CA VAL A 355 20.25 14.14 22.87
C VAL A 355 20.35 12.68 22.47
N VAL A 356 20.17 12.40 21.19
CA VAL A 356 20.46 11.09 20.60
C VAL A 356 21.90 11.11 20.09
N ARG A 357 22.76 10.21 20.59
CA ARG A 357 24.18 10.14 20.24
C ARG A 357 24.47 9.06 19.21
N GLY A 358 25.30 9.39 18.24
CA GLY A 358 25.86 8.44 17.28
C GLY A 358 24.81 7.67 16.49
N ALA A 359 23.73 8.30 16.00
CA ALA A 359 22.70 7.61 15.22
C ALA A 359 23.26 7.09 13.89
N PHE A 360 23.19 5.77 13.65
CA PHE A 360 23.86 5.08 12.54
C PHE A 360 22.95 4.19 11.67
N LEU A 361 21.65 4.16 11.94
CA LEU A 361 20.72 3.26 11.24
C LEU A 361 20.52 3.67 9.76
N ARG A 362 20.52 2.67 8.86
CA ARG A 362 20.41 2.83 7.38
C ARG A 362 21.46 3.79 6.80
N ASN A 363 21.05 4.96 6.31
CA ASN A 363 21.95 5.92 5.69
C ASN A 363 22.49 6.98 6.67
N LEU A 364 22.10 6.97 7.94
CA LEU A 364 22.56 7.93 8.95
C LEU A 364 24.06 7.73 9.26
N ARG A 365 24.83 8.84 9.30
CA ARG A 365 26.30 8.83 9.41
C ARG A 365 26.81 9.11 10.82
N ARG A 366 26.35 8.35 11.81
CA ARG A 366 26.73 8.50 13.25
C ARG A 366 26.57 9.94 13.74
N ILE A 367 25.35 10.46 13.61
CA ILE A 367 25.03 11.86 13.91
C ILE A 367 24.51 12.03 15.34
N ASP A 368 24.89 13.14 15.97
CA ASP A 368 24.39 13.57 17.28
C ASP A 368 23.28 14.59 17.10
N ILE A 369 22.07 14.30 17.57
CA ILE A 369 20.92 15.19 17.38
C ILE A 369 20.36 15.65 18.73
N PRO A 370 20.46 16.95 19.06
CA PRO A 370 19.81 17.54 20.21
C PRO A 370 18.35 17.92 19.89
N LEU A 371 17.43 17.57 20.80
CA LEU A 371 16.00 17.88 20.75
C LEU A 371 15.61 18.72 21.98
N VAL A 372 14.93 19.84 21.78
CA VAL A 372 14.58 20.74 22.88
C VAL A 372 13.49 20.15 23.75
N LEU A 373 13.72 20.10 25.07
CA LEU A 373 12.69 19.69 26.03
C LEU A 373 11.68 20.81 26.26
N GLY A 374 10.38 20.46 26.24
CA GLY A 374 9.31 21.46 26.39
C GLY A 374 9.34 22.53 25.29
N GLY A 375 9.81 22.15 24.09
CA GLY A 375 9.90 22.99 22.90
C GLY A 375 9.39 22.27 21.65
N LEU A 376 9.29 23.02 20.56
CA LEU A 376 8.99 22.54 19.21
C LEU A 376 10.30 22.37 18.44
N THR A 377 10.71 21.11 18.23
CA THR A 377 11.83 20.77 17.34
C THR A 377 11.29 20.33 15.98
N VAL A 378 11.71 21.00 14.90
CA VAL A 378 11.35 20.63 13.52
C VAL A 378 12.53 19.93 12.85
N ILE A 379 12.30 18.75 12.30
CA ILE A 379 13.28 17.97 11.55
C ILE A 379 12.97 18.11 10.06
N THR A 380 13.94 18.62 9.30
CA THR A 380 13.78 18.96 7.88
C THR A 380 14.92 18.38 7.03
N GLY A 381 14.90 18.67 5.72
CA GLY A 381 15.86 18.17 4.73
C GLY A 381 15.22 17.41 3.57
N VAL A 382 15.98 17.10 2.51
CA VAL A 382 15.44 16.51 1.27
C VAL A 382 14.80 15.12 1.45
N SER A 383 13.94 14.69 0.52
CA SER A 383 13.32 13.36 0.57
C SER A 383 14.40 12.28 0.53
N GLY A 384 14.36 11.30 1.45
CA GLY A 384 15.40 10.27 1.56
C GLY A 384 16.67 10.67 2.33
N SER A 385 16.74 11.86 2.94
CA SER A 385 17.90 12.29 3.74
C SER A 385 18.09 11.53 5.07
N GLY A 386 17.09 10.76 5.52
CA GLY A 386 17.15 9.96 6.75
C GLY A 386 16.18 10.38 7.86
N LYS A 387 15.34 11.41 7.64
CA LYS A 387 14.38 11.94 8.64
C LYS A 387 13.51 10.86 9.32
N SER A 388 12.73 10.09 8.55
CA SER A 388 11.86 9.05 9.11
C SER A 388 12.65 7.95 9.80
N THR A 389 13.85 7.61 9.28
CA THR A 389 14.74 6.63 9.92
C THR A 389 15.18 7.11 11.30
N PHE A 390 15.54 8.39 11.42
CA PHE A 390 15.91 8.96 12.71
C PHE A 390 14.72 9.05 13.67
N VAL A 391 13.57 9.54 13.23
CA VAL A 391 12.45 9.79 14.15
C VAL A 391 11.73 8.49 14.55
N GLU A 392 11.38 7.65 13.59
CA GLU A 392 10.58 6.44 13.84
C GLU A 392 11.45 5.29 14.36
N ASP A 393 12.49 4.92 13.60
CA ASP A 393 13.27 3.70 13.85
C ASP A 393 14.39 3.89 14.89
N VAL A 394 14.82 5.12 15.16
CA VAL A 394 15.85 5.43 16.16
C VAL A 394 15.22 6.05 17.41
N LEU A 395 14.68 7.28 17.33
CA LEU A 395 14.19 8.03 18.50
C LEU A 395 13.00 7.34 19.17
N VAL A 396 11.93 7.09 18.43
CA VAL A 396 10.70 6.51 18.99
C VAL A 396 10.90 5.06 19.42
N ALA A 397 11.60 4.26 18.62
CA ALA A 397 11.93 2.88 18.98
C ALA A 397 12.72 2.81 20.28
N SER A 398 13.78 3.63 20.40
CA SER A 398 14.64 3.63 21.59
C SER A 398 13.89 4.06 22.86
N LEU A 399 13.03 5.09 22.77
CA LEU A 399 12.23 5.55 23.91
C LEU A 399 11.13 4.57 24.33
N ARG A 400 10.56 3.79 23.38
CA ARG A 400 9.56 2.76 23.70
C ARG A 400 10.18 1.57 24.43
N GLU A 401 11.33 1.12 23.96
CA GLU A 401 12.05 -0.03 24.53
C GLU A 401 12.89 0.36 25.77
N GLY A 402 13.12 1.66 25.98
CA GLY A 402 13.98 2.16 27.07
C GLY A 402 15.46 1.80 26.88
N ALA A 403 15.89 1.53 25.64
CA ALA A 403 17.24 1.11 25.28
C ALA A 403 17.67 1.77 23.96
N ALA A 404 18.98 1.91 23.72
CA ALA A 404 19.49 2.50 22.48
C ALA A 404 19.29 1.56 21.28
N ILE A 405 18.47 1.98 20.30
CA ILE A 405 18.19 1.27 19.05
C ILE A 405 18.66 2.14 17.89
N GLY A 406 19.57 1.61 17.06
CA GLY A 406 20.10 2.35 15.90
C GLY A 406 20.92 3.61 16.24
N CYS A 407 21.30 3.77 17.51
CA CYS A 407 22.14 4.84 18.05
C CYS A 407 23.05 4.29 19.15
N GLU A 408 24.03 5.09 19.58
CA GLU A 408 24.98 4.70 20.65
C GLU A 408 24.38 4.91 22.04
N SER A 409 23.70 6.03 22.27
CA SER A 409 23.01 6.32 23.54
C SER A 409 21.95 7.42 23.40
N ILE A 410 21.06 7.52 24.39
CA ILE A 410 20.13 8.64 24.54
C ILE A 410 20.39 9.31 25.89
N GLU A 411 20.76 10.59 25.87
CA GLU A 411 21.03 11.43 27.04
C GLU A 411 19.83 12.34 27.31
N GLY A 412 19.31 12.33 28.53
CA GLY A 412 18.18 13.18 28.94
C GLY A 412 17.07 12.39 29.65
N PRO A 413 15.92 13.04 29.93
CA PRO A 413 14.80 12.39 30.60
C PRO A 413 14.12 11.36 29.69
N LEU A 414 13.67 10.25 30.28
CA LEU A 414 12.87 9.25 29.57
C LEU A 414 11.46 9.79 29.34
N LEU A 415 11.19 10.26 28.11
CA LEU A 415 9.86 10.71 27.69
C LEU A 415 9.06 9.53 27.13
N LYS A 416 7.72 9.60 27.28
CA LYS A 416 6.80 8.65 26.66
C LYS A 416 6.50 9.09 25.23
N PRO A 417 6.96 8.36 24.19
CA PRO A 417 6.73 8.75 22.81
C PRO A 417 5.30 8.44 22.38
N VAL A 418 4.65 9.43 21.78
CA VAL A 418 3.33 9.32 21.17
C VAL A 418 3.47 9.72 19.70
N TRP A 419 3.25 8.73 18.84
CA TRP A 419 3.21 8.97 17.40
C TRP A 419 1.81 9.42 16.98
N VAL A 420 1.70 10.60 16.39
CA VAL A 420 0.44 11.15 15.87
C VAL A 420 0.50 11.10 14.34
N ASP A 421 0.14 9.95 13.78
CA ASP A 421 0.10 9.73 12.33
C ASP A 421 -1.15 10.31 11.66
N GLN A 422 -1.06 10.41 10.33
CA GLN A 422 -2.17 10.73 9.44
C GLN A 422 -3.01 9.52 9.03
N ASN A 423 -2.75 8.33 9.59
CA ASN A 423 -3.56 7.16 9.30
C ASN A 423 -5.03 7.42 9.68
N PRO A 424 -6.02 6.84 8.97
CA PRO A 424 -7.41 6.99 9.34
C PRO A 424 -7.62 6.64 10.82
N ILE A 425 -8.42 7.43 11.51
CA ILE A 425 -8.75 7.22 12.93
C ILE A 425 -9.38 5.83 13.14
N GLY A 426 -10.14 5.36 12.15
CA GLY A 426 -10.47 3.97 11.97
C GLY A 426 -10.70 3.63 10.50
N HIS A 427 -10.44 2.37 10.15
CA HIS A 427 -10.52 1.88 8.77
C HIS A 427 -11.94 1.65 8.25
N ASN A 428 -12.98 1.88 9.06
CA ASN A 428 -14.36 1.68 8.68
C ASN A 428 -15.26 2.88 9.06
N PRO A 429 -16.44 3.01 8.44
CA PRO A 429 -17.37 4.10 8.73
C PRO A 429 -17.88 4.20 10.18
N ARG A 430 -17.63 3.20 11.05
CA ARG A 430 -18.06 3.26 12.47
C ARG A 430 -17.23 4.23 13.28
N SER A 431 -15.97 4.41 12.91
CA SER A 431 -15.12 5.42 13.55
C SER A 431 -15.47 6.79 12.99
N ASN A 432 -15.58 7.77 13.88
CA ASN A 432 -15.87 9.17 13.56
C ASN A 432 -15.31 10.06 14.69
N PRO A 433 -15.26 11.39 14.52
CA PRO A 433 -14.74 12.30 15.55
C PRO A 433 -15.36 12.09 16.94
N ALA A 434 -16.67 11.88 17.03
CA ALA A 434 -17.35 11.69 18.31
C ALA A 434 -16.94 10.40 19.04
N THR A 435 -16.87 9.28 18.32
CA THR A 435 -16.51 7.97 18.89
C THR A 435 -15.04 7.93 19.32
N TYR A 436 -14.14 8.52 18.54
CA TYR A 436 -12.71 8.50 18.85
C TYR A 436 -12.37 9.37 20.06
N THR A 437 -13.01 10.52 20.17
CA THR A 437 -12.75 11.49 21.24
C THR A 437 -13.53 11.19 22.52
N GLY A 438 -14.49 10.25 22.48
CA GLY A 438 -15.33 9.86 23.60
C GLY A 438 -16.58 10.73 23.80
N LEU A 439 -16.80 11.75 22.95
CA LEU A 439 -18.03 12.57 22.96
C LEU A 439 -19.30 11.74 22.70
N ALA A 440 -19.18 10.67 21.92
CA ALA A 440 -20.31 9.78 21.63
C ALA A 440 -20.94 9.21 22.91
N ASP A 441 -20.15 8.89 23.94
CA ASP A 441 -20.68 8.36 25.20
C ASP A 441 -21.50 9.43 25.93
N ILE A 442 -20.96 10.66 25.97
CA ILE A 442 -21.62 11.80 26.61
C ILE A 442 -22.98 12.10 25.96
N ILE A 443 -23.03 12.07 24.63
CA ILE A 443 -24.24 12.33 23.86
C ILE A 443 -25.26 11.20 24.08
N ARG A 444 -24.82 9.93 24.04
CA ARG A 444 -25.70 8.78 24.20
C ARG A 444 -26.39 8.74 25.56
N ASP A 445 -25.66 9.02 26.65
CA ASP A 445 -26.34 9.01 27.97
C ASP A 445 -27.32 10.18 28.12
N HIS A 446 -27.08 11.31 27.44
CA HIS A 446 -28.03 12.42 27.45
C HIS A 446 -29.33 12.06 26.74
N PHE A 447 -29.25 11.52 25.52
CA PHE A 447 -30.43 11.03 24.80
C PHE A 447 -31.18 9.93 25.57
N ALA A 448 -30.44 9.06 26.28
CA ALA A 448 -31.03 8.04 27.15
C ALA A 448 -31.78 8.63 28.35
N ALA A 449 -31.25 9.68 28.97
CA ALA A 449 -31.86 10.32 30.12
C ALA A 449 -33.19 11.01 29.77
N GLU A 450 -33.25 11.66 28.60
CA GLU A 450 -34.42 12.44 28.15
C GLU A 450 -35.53 11.57 27.55
N THR A 451 -35.17 10.45 26.89
CA THR A 451 -36.17 9.60 26.17
C THR A 451 -36.60 8.37 26.97
N GLY A 452 -35.86 7.99 28.01
CA GLY A 452 -36.11 6.80 28.82
C GLY A 452 -35.65 5.48 28.19
N LEU A 453 -35.10 5.50 26.96
CA LEU A 453 -34.41 4.36 26.36
C LEU A 453 -32.99 4.20 26.94
N SER A 454 -32.40 3.01 26.83
CA SER A 454 -31.02 2.81 27.30
C SER A 454 -29.99 3.45 26.35
N ALA A 455 -28.83 3.86 26.88
CA ALA A 455 -27.73 4.43 26.08
C ALA A 455 -27.19 3.49 24.97
N SER A 456 -27.52 2.19 25.05
CA SER A 456 -27.23 1.22 23.99
C SER A 456 -28.12 1.43 22.74
N HIS A 457 -29.38 1.83 22.89
CA HIS A 457 -30.26 2.16 21.75
C HIS A 457 -29.73 3.37 20.97
N PHE A 458 -29.03 4.30 21.64
CA PHE A 458 -28.42 5.46 21.00
C PHE A 458 -27.03 5.19 20.43
N SER A 459 -26.60 3.93 20.38
CA SER A 459 -25.33 3.53 19.77
C SER A 459 -25.57 2.82 18.45
N PHE A 460 -25.14 3.43 17.34
CA PHE A 460 -25.07 2.73 16.05
C PHE A 460 -24.08 1.55 16.08
N ASN A 461 -23.25 1.45 17.13
CA ASN A 461 -22.41 0.28 17.40
C ASN A 461 -23.12 -0.85 18.17
N ARG A 462 -24.44 -0.80 18.32
CA ARG A 462 -25.20 -1.77 19.12
C ARG A 462 -26.44 -2.22 18.34
N PRO A 463 -26.74 -3.53 18.23
CA PRO A 463 -27.86 -4.03 17.45
C PRO A 463 -29.22 -3.41 17.83
N GLU A 464 -29.38 -3.04 19.10
CA GLU A 464 -30.60 -2.48 19.68
C GLU A 464 -31.02 -1.16 19.02
N GLY A 465 -30.07 -0.40 18.47
CA GLY A 465 -30.33 0.91 17.85
C GLY A 465 -29.80 1.08 16.44
N ALA A 466 -29.00 0.14 15.95
CA ALA A 466 -28.39 0.20 14.64
C ALA A 466 -29.41 -0.10 13.54
N CYS A 467 -29.26 0.55 12.38
CA CYS A 467 -29.99 0.20 11.18
C CYS A 467 -29.72 -1.28 10.83
N PRO A 468 -30.76 -2.13 10.65
CA PRO A 468 -30.60 -3.57 10.45
C PRO A 468 -29.96 -3.94 9.10
N VAL A 469 -30.01 -3.04 8.11
CA VAL A 469 -29.47 -3.30 6.77
C VAL A 469 -27.97 -3.04 6.71
N CYS A 470 -27.51 -1.90 7.22
CA CYS A 470 -26.08 -1.57 7.23
C CYS A 470 -25.37 -1.92 8.54
N ASN A 471 -26.06 -2.49 9.52
CA ASN A 471 -25.54 -2.79 10.86
C ASN A 471 -24.83 -1.59 11.50
N GLY A 472 -25.44 -0.40 11.35
CA GLY A 472 -24.95 0.85 11.91
C GLY A 472 -23.79 1.52 11.18
N LEU A 473 -23.37 1.00 10.02
CA LEU A 473 -22.31 1.60 9.21
C LEU A 473 -22.78 2.88 8.50
N GLY A 474 -24.07 3.01 8.22
CA GLY A 474 -24.63 4.08 7.38
C GLY A 474 -24.31 3.92 5.89
N ALA A 475 -23.38 3.05 5.55
CA ALA A 475 -23.00 2.76 4.18
C ALA A 475 -22.84 1.25 3.97
N VAL A 476 -22.97 0.81 2.74
CA VAL A 476 -22.73 -0.56 2.29
C VAL A 476 -21.55 -0.53 1.32
N GLU A 477 -20.54 -1.36 1.58
CA GLU A 477 -19.39 -1.49 0.71
C GLU A 477 -19.82 -2.21 -0.59
N VAL A 478 -19.53 -1.57 -1.73
CA VAL A 478 -19.67 -2.16 -3.06
C VAL A 478 -18.29 -2.59 -3.53
N THR A 479 -18.09 -3.90 -3.55
CA THR A 479 -16.87 -4.50 -4.08
C THR A 479 -16.91 -4.46 -5.62
N MET A 480 -15.95 -3.77 -6.23
CA MET A 480 -15.77 -3.72 -7.68
C MET A 480 -14.67 -4.70 -8.11
N ARG A 481 -14.71 -5.16 -9.36
CA ARG A 481 -13.78 -6.19 -9.87
C ARG A 481 -12.44 -5.61 -10.34
N TYR A 482 -12.47 -4.48 -11.02
CA TYR A 482 -11.30 -3.83 -11.66
C TYR A 482 -10.93 -2.50 -11.00
N LEU A 483 -11.71 -2.08 -10.00
CA LEU A 483 -11.60 -0.78 -9.35
C LEU A 483 -11.58 -0.99 -7.83
N PRO A 484 -11.01 -0.05 -7.05
CA PRO A 484 -11.13 -0.09 -5.59
C PRO A 484 -12.60 -0.16 -5.14
N SER A 485 -12.89 -0.94 -4.09
CA SER A 485 -14.21 -0.94 -3.46
C SER A 485 -14.63 0.49 -3.08
N THR A 486 -15.91 0.83 -3.29
CA THR A 486 -16.48 2.11 -2.86
C THR A 486 -17.57 1.92 -1.83
N TRP A 487 -17.82 2.92 -0.99
CA TRP A 487 -18.89 2.90 0.00
C TRP A 487 -20.09 3.68 -0.52
N MET A 488 -21.26 3.05 -0.53
CA MET A 488 -22.52 3.74 -0.90
C MET A 488 -23.38 3.97 0.34
N PRO A 489 -24.05 5.13 0.47
CA PRO A 489 -25.04 5.35 1.52
C PRO A 489 -26.06 4.21 1.57
N CYS A 490 -26.41 3.76 2.78
CA CYS A 490 -27.39 2.70 2.97
C CYS A 490 -28.78 3.18 2.52
N SER A 491 -29.44 2.44 1.64
CA SER A 491 -30.78 2.80 1.14
C SER A 491 -31.88 2.73 2.18
N ALA A 492 -31.69 1.98 3.27
CA ALA A 492 -32.71 1.80 4.30
C ALA A 492 -32.73 2.92 5.34
N CYS A 493 -31.56 3.45 5.71
CA CYS A 493 -31.46 4.55 6.67
C CYS A 493 -30.93 5.84 6.06
N GLU A 494 -30.69 5.88 4.75
CA GLU A 494 -30.14 7.04 4.03
C GLU A 494 -28.87 7.61 4.67
N GLY A 495 -28.01 6.73 5.19
CA GLY A 495 -26.79 7.13 5.89
C GLY A 495 -26.95 7.54 7.36
N LEU A 496 -28.16 7.52 7.91
CA LEU A 496 -28.45 7.91 9.30
C LEU A 496 -27.92 6.93 10.34
N ARG A 497 -27.61 5.69 9.97
CA ARG A 497 -27.03 4.61 10.81
C ARG A 497 -27.94 4.00 11.87
N PHE A 498 -29.05 4.63 12.23
CA PHE A 498 -29.94 4.18 13.30
C PHE A 498 -31.20 3.47 12.78
N SER A 499 -31.87 2.71 13.65
CA SER A 499 -33.19 2.14 13.41
C SER A 499 -34.29 3.20 13.46
N ASP A 500 -35.43 2.93 12.83
CA ASP A 500 -36.57 3.86 12.80
C ASP A 500 -37.08 4.22 14.20
N GLU A 501 -37.02 3.28 15.14
CA GLU A 501 -37.38 3.49 16.55
C GLU A 501 -36.53 4.58 17.21
N VAL A 502 -35.22 4.57 16.95
CA VAL A 502 -34.27 5.55 17.48
C VAL A 502 -34.41 6.89 16.76
N LEU A 503 -34.65 6.87 15.45
CA LEU A 503 -34.85 8.08 14.64
C LEU A 503 -36.14 8.83 15.01
N ALA A 504 -37.15 8.13 15.53
CA ALA A 504 -38.39 8.73 16.03
C ALA A 504 -38.18 9.52 17.33
N GLN A 505 -37.11 9.26 18.09
CA GLN A 505 -36.81 9.94 19.34
C GLN A 505 -36.19 11.32 19.08
N ARG A 506 -36.80 12.37 19.63
CA ARG A 506 -36.28 13.74 19.57
C ARG A 506 -36.02 14.29 20.97
N VAL A 507 -34.90 14.98 21.11
CA VAL A 507 -34.48 15.64 22.36
C VAL A 507 -34.35 17.13 22.12
N THR A 508 -34.77 17.94 23.10
CA THR A 508 -34.69 19.39 23.04
C THR A 508 -33.28 19.86 23.39
N PHE A 509 -32.68 20.69 22.53
CA PHE A 509 -31.44 21.42 22.80
C PHE A 509 -31.70 22.91 22.58
N GLY A 510 -31.85 23.69 23.66
CA GLY A 510 -32.32 25.08 23.54
C GLY A 510 -33.68 25.16 22.86
N ASP A 511 -33.77 25.84 21.72
CA ASP A 511 -35.01 25.99 20.93
C ASP A 511 -35.20 24.92 19.84
N CYS A 512 -34.25 23.98 19.65
CA CYS A 512 -34.32 22.98 18.60
C CYS A 512 -34.62 21.56 19.12
N GLN A 513 -35.32 20.77 18.30
CA GLN A 513 -35.70 19.39 18.59
C GLN A 513 -34.99 18.44 17.61
N LEU A 514 -33.96 17.74 18.09
CA LEU A 514 -33.06 16.95 17.24
C LEU A 514 -33.18 15.46 17.57
N SER A 515 -33.21 14.63 16.53
CA SER A 515 -32.89 13.21 16.70
C SER A 515 -31.39 13.03 16.92
N ILE A 516 -30.97 11.85 17.39
CA ILE A 516 -29.54 11.58 17.54
C ILE A 516 -28.82 11.64 16.20
N ALA A 517 -29.46 11.19 15.11
CA ALA A 517 -28.88 11.23 13.78
C ALA A 517 -28.72 12.68 13.27
N ASP A 518 -29.69 13.55 13.55
CA ASP A 518 -29.59 14.99 13.27
C ASP A 518 -28.41 15.60 14.05
N PHE A 519 -28.25 15.22 15.31
CA PHE A 519 -27.15 15.69 16.15
C PHE A 519 -25.76 15.31 15.60
N TYR A 520 -25.61 14.07 15.11
CA TYR A 520 -24.36 13.62 14.47
C TYR A 520 -24.08 14.30 13.13
N ARG A 521 -25.06 14.94 12.49
CA ARG A 521 -24.89 15.70 11.24
C ARG A 521 -24.48 17.15 11.48
N LEU A 522 -24.63 17.66 12.70
CA LEU A 522 -24.19 19.01 13.04
C LEU A 522 -22.67 19.15 12.92
N ASN A 523 -22.24 20.35 12.57
CA ASN A 523 -20.83 20.70 12.52
C ASN A 523 -20.31 20.91 13.95
N LEU A 524 -19.01 20.71 14.16
CA LEU A 524 -18.41 20.81 15.49
C LEU A 524 -18.63 22.19 16.15
N HIS A 525 -18.71 23.26 15.36
CA HIS A 525 -19.07 24.60 15.87
C HIS A 525 -20.49 24.64 16.44
N ASP A 526 -21.49 24.16 15.69
CA ASP A 526 -22.88 24.15 16.14
C ASP A 526 -23.04 23.28 17.39
N VAL A 527 -22.34 22.14 17.43
CA VAL A 527 -22.32 21.26 18.61
C VAL A 527 -21.71 21.98 19.82
N LEU A 528 -20.63 22.73 19.64
CA LEU A 528 -20.02 23.52 20.72
C LEU A 528 -21.01 24.54 21.29
N ASP A 529 -21.70 25.28 20.44
CA ASP A 529 -22.68 26.29 20.85
C ASP A 529 -23.85 25.67 21.63
N LEU A 530 -24.34 24.50 21.19
CA LEU A 530 -25.37 23.75 21.91
C LEU A 530 -24.91 23.26 23.28
N PHE A 531 -23.66 22.81 23.42
CA PHE A 531 -23.10 22.40 24.73
C PHE A 531 -22.88 23.60 25.68
N GLN A 532 -22.59 24.78 25.13
CA GLN A 532 -22.45 26.03 25.89
C GLN A 532 -23.80 26.56 26.37
N THR A 533 -24.85 26.48 25.55
CA THR A 533 -26.15 27.14 25.80
C THR A 533 -27.26 26.21 26.33
N GLY A 534 -27.26 24.91 25.97
CA GLY A 534 -28.47 24.07 26.08
C GLY A 534 -28.40 22.82 26.97
N MET A 535 -27.25 22.44 27.55
CA MET A 535 -27.11 21.22 28.37
C MET A 535 -26.92 21.53 29.88
N GLU A 536 -27.95 22.06 30.55
CA GLU A 536 -27.85 22.42 31.98
C GLU A 536 -28.04 21.25 32.96
N THR A 537 -28.63 20.14 32.52
CA THR A 537 -29.08 19.02 33.38
C THR A 537 -28.02 17.96 33.71
N ARG A 538 -26.77 18.10 33.24
CA ARG A 538 -25.67 17.11 33.48
C ARG A 538 -24.72 17.51 34.63
N PRO A 539 -23.97 16.54 35.20
CA PRO A 539 -22.87 16.86 36.11
C PRO A 539 -21.85 17.79 35.44
N ALA A 540 -21.53 18.91 36.10
CA ALA A 540 -20.69 19.97 35.55
C ALA A 540 -19.33 19.48 35.00
N LYS A 541 -18.78 18.39 35.56
CA LYS A 541 -17.47 17.83 35.20
C LYS A 541 -17.41 17.25 33.77
N ASP A 542 -18.43 16.50 33.35
CA ASP A 542 -18.46 15.84 32.04
C ASP A 542 -18.77 16.85 30.93
N ARG A 543 -19.71 17.77 31.20
CA ARG A 543 -20.03 18.89 30.32
C ARG A 543 -18.79 19.76 30.07
N GLN A 544 -18.06 20.13 31.12
CA GLN A 544 -16.85 20.93 30.96
C GLN A 544 -15.73 20.17 30.22
N GLY A 545 -15.66 18.85 30.37
CA GLY A 545 -14.77 17.99 29.59
C GLY A 545 -15.10 18.01 28.09
N ALA A 546 -16.37 17.84 27.74
CA ALA A 546 -16.86 17.92 26.36
C ALA A 546 -16.63 19.30 25.75
N ILE A 547 -16.93 20.38 26.48
CA ILE A 547 -16.71 21.76 26.02
C ILE A 547 -15.23 22.02 25.73
N ARG A 548 -14.31 21.61 26.62
CA ARG A 548 -12.86 21.76 26.39
C ARG A 548 -12.41 21.04 25.12
N LEU A 549 -12.90 19.83 24.90
CA LEU A 549 -12.56 19.02 23.73
C LEU A 549 -13.16 19.59 22.44
N LEU A 550 -14.41 20.05 22.46
CA LEU A 550 -15.06 20.69 21.31
C LEU A 550 -14.38 22.02 20.96
N HIS A 551 -13.98 22.81 21.96
CA HIS A 551 -13.11 23.98 21.76
C HIS A 551 -11.79 23.57 21.12
N ALA A 552 -11.10 22.57 21.67
CA ALA A 552 -9.86 22.04 21.11
C ALA A 552 -10.00 21.59 19.64
N LEU A 553 -11.11 20.93 19.29
CA LEU A 553 -11.42 20.53 17.92
C LEU A 553 -11.71 21.74 17.01
N CYS A 554 -12.36 22.78 17.51
CA CYS A 554 -12.58 24.01 16.75
C CYS A 554 -11.28 24.81 16.57
N ASP A 555 -10.43 24.88 17.61
CA ASP A 555 -9.14 25.55 17.60
C ASP A 555 -8.16 24.94 16.58
N VAL A 556 -8.20 23.62 16.35
CA VAL A 556 -7.44 22.95 15.28
C VAL A 556 -8.02 23.18 13.88
N GLY A 557 -9.05 24.02 13.74
CA GLY A 557 -9.66 24.35 12.44
C GLY A 557 -10.60 23.27 11.90
N LEU A 558 -11.17 22.40 12.75
CA LEU A 558 -12.13 21.37 12.34
C LEU A 558 -13.59 21.78 12.61
N SER A 559 -13.86 23.07 12.80
CA SER A 559 -15.20 23.60 13.09
C SER A 559 -16.26 23.20 12.07
N TYR A 560 -15.87 23.05 10.80
CA TYR A 560 -16.72 22.65 9.67
C TYR A 560 -17.04 21.15 9.62
N LEU A 561 -16.28 20.33 10.35
CA LEU A 561 -16.40 18.88 10.27
C LEU A 561 -17.71 18.44 10.94
N SER A 562 -18.45 17.53 10.31
CA SER A 562 -19.62 16.96 10.97
C SER A 562 -19.18 16.00 12.09
N LEU A 563 -19.86 16.07 13.24
CA LEU A 563 -19.52 15.27 14.42
C LEU A 563 -19.48 13.75 14.16
N GLY A 564 -20.38 13.27 13.30
CA GLY A 564 -20.52 11.88 12.88
C GLY A 564 -19.81 11.51 11.58
N GLN A 565 -19.01 12.40 11.00
CA GLN A 565 -18.35 12.16 9.71
C GLN A 565 -17.54 10.84 9.75
N PRO A 566 -17.79 9.90 8.83
CA PRO A 566 -17.06 8.64 8.80
C PRO A 566 -15.54 8.86 8.70
N SER A 567 -14.76 8.09 9.47
CA SER A 567 -13.30 8.21 9.44
C SER A 567 -12.65 7.95 8.08
N PRO A 568 -13.16 7.04 7.22
CA PRO A 568 -12.60 6.87 5.88
C PRO A 568 -12.81 8.07 4.94
N THR A 569 -13.73 8.97 5.28
CA THR A 569 -14.00 10.19 4.51
C THR A 569 -13.30 11.42 5.10
N LEU A 570 -12.41 11.21 6.09
CA LEU A 570 -11.53 12.26 6.59
C LEU A 570 -10.23 12.24 5.79
N SER A 571 -9.74 13.42 5.42
CA SER A 571 -8.37 13.59 4.94
C SER A 571 -7.36 13.17 6.02
N GLY A 572 -6.14 12.83 5.61
CA GLY A 572 -5.06 12.47 6.54
C GLY A 572 -4.80 13.57 7.58
N GLY A 573 -4.81 14.84 7.14
CA GLY A 573 -4.65 16.00 8.01
C GLY A 573 -5.84 16.24 8.96
N GLU A 574 -7.09 16.01 8.53
CA GLU A 574 -8.25 16.04 9.46
C GLU A 574 -8.15 14.94 10.52
N ALA A 575 -7.82 13.71 10.10
CA ALA A 575 -7.65 12.58 11.01
C ALA A 575 -6.57 12.85 12.06
N GLN A 576 -5.43 13.41 11.65
CA GLN A 576 -4.34 13.78 12.54
C GLN A 576 -4.75 14.89 13.52
N ARG A 577 -5.45 15.94 13.05
CA ARG A 577 -5.93 17.04 13.91
C ARG A 577 -6.95 16.58 14.96
N VAL A 578 -7.84 15.63 14.63
CA VAL A 578 -8.72 15.00 15.63
C VAL A 578 -7.91 14.25 16.70
N LYS A 579 -6.81 13.58 16.32
CA LYS A 579 -5.91 12.92 17.29
C LYS A 579 -5.19 13.92 18.19
N LEU A 580 -4.77 15.06 17.65
CA LEU A 580 -4.14 16.14 18.43
C LEU A 580 -5.09 16.74 19.47
N ALA A 581 -6.36 16.95 19.11
CA ALA A 581 -7.36 17.53 20.01
C ALA A 581 -7.53 16.73 21.32
N LYS A 582 -7.27 15.42 21.31
CA LYS A 582 -7.28 14.56 22.52
C LYS A 582 -6.24 15.00 23.56
N TYR A 583 -5.06 15.45 23.11
CA TYR A 583 -3.97 15.85 23.99
C TYR A 583 -4.15 17.27 24.53
N LEU A 584 -4.77 18.17 23.74
CA LEU A 584 -5.17 19.50 24.21
C LEU A 584 -6.13 19.46 25.39
N GLY A 585 -6.93 18.40 25.52
CA GLY A 585 -7.83 18.19 26.66
C GLY A 585 -7.16 17.74 27.96
N MET A 586 -5.85 17.42 27.94
CA MET A 586 -5.10 16.93 29.12
C MET A 586 -4.59 18.07 30.01
N ARG A 587 -4.39 17.79 31.31
CA ARG A 587 -3.95 18.81 32.30
C ARG A 587 -2.44 19.06 32.34
N SER A 588 -1.62 18.08 31.97
CA SER A 588 -0.16 18.20 31.92
C SER A 588 0.40 17.21 30.91
N LEU A 589 1.38 17.66 30.12
CA LEU A 589 2.05 16.88 29.08
C LEU A 589 3.57 16.77 29.31
N SER A 590 4.07 17.14 30.49
CA SER A 590 5.52 17.24 30.80
C SER A 590 6.35 15.97 30.61
N SER A 591 5.71 14.79 30.56
CA SER A 591 6.35 13.50 30.33
C SER A 591 6.14 12.95 28.91
N GLN A 592 5.44 13.68 28.04
CA GLN A 592 5.08 13.22 26.69
C GLN A 592 6.04 13.81 25.64
N LEU A 593 6.51 12.94 24.75
CA LEU A 593 7.11 13.32 23.48
C LEU A 593 6.05 13.12 22.39
N LEU A 594 5.51 14.21 21.84
CA LEU A 594 4.56 14.14 20.73
C LEU A 594 5.33 14.22 19.41
N VAL A 595 5.21 13.19 18.59
CA VAL A 595 5.87 13.10 17.29
C VAL A 595 4.83 13.20 16.19
N LEU A 596 4.99 14.19 15.31
CA LEU A 596 4.10 14.41 14.17
C LEU A 596 4.90 14.28 12.86
N ASP A 597 4.34 13.54 11.93
CA ASP A 597 4.89 13.39 10.58
C ASP A 597 4.05 14.25 9.62
N GLU A 598 4.70 15.23 8.97
CA GLU A 598 4.16 16.15 7.97
C GLU A 598 2.78 16.76 8.32
N PRO A 599 2.55 17.37 9.50
CA PRO A 599 1.20 17.73 9.94
C PRO A 599 0.48 18.82 9.14
N THR A 600 1.18 19.43 8.18
CA THR A 600 0.70 20.46 7.26
C THR A 600 0.10 19.88 5.98
N THR A 601 0.19 18.56 5.76
CA THR A 601 -0.38 17.89 4.57
C THR A 601 -1.84 18.31 4.37
N GLY A 602 -2.14 18.87 3.20
CA GLY A 602 -3.49 19.31 2.81
C GLY A 602 -4.05 20.51 3.56
N LEU A 603 -3.19 21.29 4.23
CA LEU A 603 -3.59 22.54 4.89
C LEU A 603 -3.32 23.74 3.99
N HIS A 604 -4.35 24.58 3.84
CA HIS A 604 -4.17 25.91 3.29
C HIS A 604 -3.41 26.81 4.29
N PRO A 605 -2.60 27.80 3.85
CA PRO A 605 -1.86 28.69 4.77
C PRO A 605 -2.72 29.36 5.85
N GLN A 606 -3.98 29.69 5.53
CA GLN A 606 -4.93 30.22 6.50
C GLN A 606 -5.23 29.22 7.65
N ASP A 607 -5.32 27.93 7.33
CA ASP A 607 -5.57 26.87 8.31
C ASP A 607 -4.31 26.49 9.10
N LEU A 608 -3.12 26.75 8.53
CA LEU A 608 -1.83 26.53 9.17
C LEU A 608 -1.66 27.36 10.45
N ALA A 609 -2.17 28.59 10.48
CA ALA A 609 -2.14 29.43 11.67
C ALA A 609 -2.82 28.76 12.88
N GLY A 610 -3.96 28.10 12.65
CA GLY A 610 -4.68 27.34 13.68
C GLY A 610 -3.87 26.13 14.18
N LEU A 611 -3.24 25.38 13.25
CA LEU A 611 -2.34 24.28 13.64
C LEU A 611 -1.17 24.79 14.48
N LEU A 612 -0.47 25.84 14.06
CA LEU A 612 0.68 26.39 14.79
C LEU A 612 0.29 26.87 16.19
N ALA A 613 -0.87 27.53 16.33
CA ALA A 613 -1.40 27.92 17.63
C ALA A 613 -1.67 26.71 18.54
N VAL A 614 -2.14 25.60 17.97
CA VAL A 614 -2.35 24.36 18.72
C VAL A 614 -1.05 23.71 19.16
N LEU A 615 -0.05 23.63 18.26
CA LEU A 615 1.28 23.12 18.60
C LEU A 615 1.88 23.95 19.75
N ASP A 616 1.76 25.28 19.67
CA ASP A 616 2.23 26.16 20.73
C ASP A 616 1.53 25.89 22.07
N ARG A 617 0.20 25.76 22.09
CA ARG A 617 -0.56 25.43 23.32
C ARG A 617 -0.16 24.07 23.91
N LEU A 618 0.10 23.06 23.09
CA LEU A 618 0.56 21.74 23.55
C LEU A 618 1.93 21.85 24.24
N VAL A 619 2.83 22.64 23.67
CA VAL A 619 4.13 22.89 24.30
C VAL A 619 4.00 23.72 25.57
N GLN A 620 3.15 24.74 25.61
CA GLN A 620 2.84 25.51 26.83
C GLN A 620 2.27 24.62 27.95
N ALA A 621 1.55 23.55 27.60
CA ALA A 621 1.09 22.52 28.53
C ALA A 621 2.20 21.53 28.99
N GLY A 622 3.44 21.75 28.55
CA GLY A 622 4.65 21.01 28.92
C GLY A 622 5.08 19.92 27.94
N ALA A 623 4.39 19.73 26.81
CA ALA A 623 4.78 18.69 25.85
C ALA A 623 6.15 18.98 25.20
N THR A 624 6.94 17.94 24.99
CA THR A 624 8.08 18.01 24.07
C THR A 624 7.59 17.60 22.69
N MET A 625 7.83 18.42 21.66
CA MET A 625 7.30 18.18 20.32
C MET A 625 8.42 17.99 19.29
N VAL A 626 8.30 16.94 18.49
CA VAL A 626 9.14 16.70 17.32
C VAL A 626 8.25 16.61 16.10
N VAL A 627 8.48 17.48 15.12
CA VAL A 627 7.71 17.53 13.89
C VAL A 627 8.65 17.29 12.72
N VAL A 628 8.35 16.32 11.86
CA VAL A 628 9.03 16.16 10.58
C VAL A 628 8.32 17.05 9.56
N GLU A 629 9.02 18.04 8.99
CA GLU A 629 8.40 18.94 8.02
C GLU A 629 9.32 19.64 7.01
N HIS A 630 8.70 20.09 5.92
CA HIS A 630 9.24 20.87 4.82
C HIS A 630 8.60 22.25 4.63
N HIS A 631 7.42 22.52 5.21
CA HIS A 631 6.74 23.81 5.07
C HIS A 631 7.50 24.92 5.82
N THR A 632 7.77 25.99 5.09
CA THR A 632 8.58 27.14 5.53
C THR A 632 8.05 27.78 6.81
N ASP A 633 6.74 28.05 6.89
CA ASP A 633 6.13 28.65 8.08
C ASP A 633 6.26 27.79 9.36
N VAL A 634 6.19 26.45 9.25
CA VAL A 634 6.41 25.55 10.41
C VAL A 634 7.87 25.60 10.85
N ILE A 635 8.80 25.59 9.90
CA ILE A 635 10.23 25.70 10.19
C ILE A 635 10.52 27.05 10.86
N ARG A 636 9.88 28.15 10.42
CA ARG A 636 10.01 29.48 11.03
C ARG A 636 9.41 29.56 12.44
N ALA A 637 8.34 28.80 12.71
CA ALA A 637 7.69 28.71 14.01
C ALA A 637 8.45 27.85 15.03
N ALA A 638 9.41 27.04 14.59
CA ALA A 638 10.14 26.12 15.46
C ALA A 638 11.00 26.86 16.50
N ASP A 639 11.14 26.28 17.69
CA ASP A 639 12.14 26.71 18.66
C ASP A 639 13.54 26.21 18.26
N TRP A 640 13.58 25.05 17.62
CA TRP A 640 14.79 24.39 17.18
C TRP A 640 14.57 23.67 15.85
N VAL A 641 15.54 23.75 14.95
CA VAL A 641 15.50 23.08 13.64
C VAL A 641 16.69 22.15 13.53
N VAL A 642 16.43 20.94 13.02
CA VAL A 642 17.43 19.93 12.68
C VAL A 642 17.32 19.67 11.18
N ASP A 643 18.35 20.03 10.41
CA ASP A 643 18.39 19.84 8.95
C ASP A 643 19.29 18.66 8.59
N LEU A 644 18.73 17.69 7.86
CA LEU A 644 19.41 16.47 7.42
C LEU A 644 19.64 16.47 5.90
N GLY A 645 20.85 16.13 5.48
CA GLY A 645 21.22 16.15 4.06
C GLY A 645 22.64 15.63 3.81
N PRO A 646 23.38 16.20 2.84
CA PRO A 646 22.94 17.21 1.85
C PRO A 646 22.07 16.63 0.73
N GLY A 647 22.14 15.31 0.50
CA GLY A 647 21.38 14.60 -0.53
C GLY A 647 20.43 13.54 0.02
N ALA A 648 19.95 12.68 -0.89
CA ALA A 648 19.06 11.56 -0.58
C ALA A 648 19.82 10.23 -0.57
N GLY A 649 19.32 9.23 0.17
CA GLY A 649 19.88 7.88 0.15
C GLY A 649 21.36 7.87 0.60
N PRO A 650 22.29 7.29 -0.18
CA PRO A 650 23.72 7.23 0.18
C PRO A 650 24.37 8.60 0.39
N ASP A 651 23.88 9.64 -0.30
CA ASP A 651 24.41 11.01 -0.22
C ASP A 651 23.77 11.83 0.92
N GLY A 652 22.87 11.21 1.68
CA GLY A 652 22.21 11.79 2.85
C GLY A 652 22.80 11.33 4.18
N GLY A 653 22.00 11.52 5.24
CA GLY A 653 22.26 11.03 6.58
C GLY A 653 23.28 11.82 7.39
N GLN A 654 23.67 13.02 6.92
CA GLN A 654 24.52 13.95 7.66
C GLN A 654 23.66 15.02 8.33
N LEU A 655 24.12 15.51 9.47
CA LEU A 655 23.56 16.67 10.14
C LEU A 655 24.15 17.94 9.50
N ILE A 656 23.32 18.71 8.80
CA ILE A 656 23.74 19.97 8.16
C ILE A 656 23.66 21.12 9.18
N TYR A 657 22.61 21.13 9.99
CA TYR A 657 22.37 22.18 10.98
C TYR A 657 21.52 21.68 12.14
N ALA A 658 21.85 22.10 13.36
CA ALA A 658 21.00 21.95 14.54
C ALA A 658 21.05 23.25 15.35
N GLY A 659 19.94 23.99 15.39
CA GLY A 659 19.92 25.30 16.04
C GLY A 659 18.61 26.07 15.84
N PRO A 660 18.54 27.33 16.29
CA PRO A 660 17.38 28.19 16.05
C PRO A 660 17.13 28.41 14.54
N PRO A 661 15.87 28.61 14.08
CA PRO A 661 15.56 28.76 12.65
C PRO A 661 16.33 29.87 11.94
N ALA A 662 16.65 30.95 12.65
CA ALA A 662 17.37 32.10 12.08
C ALA A 662 18.76 31.72 11.55
N GLY A 663 19.49 30.84 12.26
CA GLY A 663 20.83 30.42 11.83
C GLY A 663 20.83 29.49 10.62
N LEU A 664 19.73 28.76 10.37
CA LEU A 664 19.61 27.87 9.20
C LEU A 664 19.67 28.66 7.88
N ILE A 665 19.12 29.88 7.89
CA ILE A 665 19.07 30.77 6.72
C ILE A 665 20.47 31.21 6.29
N ASP A 666 21.46 31.19 7.18
CA ASP A 666 22.83 31.60 6.84
C ASP A 666 23.70 30.43 6.36
N ILE A 667 23.21 29.17 6.46
CA ILE A 667 23.95 27.99 6.03
C ILE A 667 23.88 27.85 4.50
N PRO A 668 25.02 27.92 3.77
CA PRO A 668 25.01 27.85 2.30
C PRO A 668 24.68 26.44 1.76
N GLU A 669 25.11 25.42 2.50
CA GLU A 669 24.97 24.00 2.17
C GLU A 669 23.54 23.48 2.40
N SER A 670 22.75 24.17 3.22
CA SER A 670 21.37 23.79 3.50
C SER A 670 20.45 24.13 2.34
N VAL A 671 19.87 23.09 1.73
CA VAL A 671 18.82 23.23 0.71
C VAL A 671 17.58 23.89 1.32
N THR A 672 17.26 23.58 2.57
CA THR A 672 16.14 24.18 3.30
C THR A 672 16.38 25.65 3.62
N GLY A 673 17.60 26.00 4.06
CA GLY A 673 18.02 27.40 4.25
C GLY A 673 17.91 28.22 2.97
N ARG A 674 18.25 27.64 1.82
CA ARG A 674 18.05 28.27 0.50
C ARG A 674 16.58 28.50 0.18
N ALA A 675 15.73 27.48 0.36
CA ALA A 675 14.29 27.60 0.13
C ALA A 675 13.65 28.70 0.99
N LEU A 676 14.07 28.84 2.25
CA LEU A 676 13.62 29.91 3.15
C LEU A 676 14.04 31.33 2.69
N ARG A 677 15.17 31.47 1.98
CA ARG A 677 15.62 32.75 1.40
C ARG A 677 14.86 33.11 0.12
N GLU A 678 14.58 32.10 -0.70
CA GLU A 678 14.02 32.28 -2.05
C GLU A 678 12.48 32.32 -2.07
N GLU A 679 11.83 31.95 -0.97
CA GLU A 679 10.37 31.97 -0.82
C GLU A 679 9.75 33.31 -1.28
N ASP A 680 10.29 34.44 -0.85
CA ASP A 680 9.77 35.76 -1.21
C ASP A 680 9.96 36.12 -2.68
N ALA A 681 10.88 35.43 -3.37
CA ALA A 681 11.17 35.61 -4.78
C ALA A 681 10.25 34.81 -5.70
N VAL A 682 9.45 33.86 -5.18
CA VAL A 682 8.51 33.09 -6.00
C VAL A 682 7.50 34.02 -6.67
N ARG A 683 7.43 33.95 -8.00
CA ARG A 683 6.51 34.72 -8.85
C ARG A 683 5.76 33.76 -9.78
N PRO A 684 4.48 34.01 -10.06
CA PRO A 684 3.72 33.27 -11.05
C PRO A 684 4.41 33.29 -12.41
N ARG A 685 4.38 32.15 -13.10
CA ARG A 685 4.86 32.04 -14.46
C ARG A 685 4.01 32.90 -15.39
N SER A 686 4.65 33.78 -16.16
CA SER A 686 3.99 34.50 -17.24
C SER A 686 3.83 33.57 -18.44
N VAL A 687 2.64 33.01 -18.64
CA VAL A 687 2.33 32.29 -19.88
C VAL A 687 2.00 33.32 -20.97
N PRO A 688 2.66 33.30 -22.14
CA PRO A 688 2.27 34.15 -23.25
C PRO A 688 0.81 33.93 -23.59
N ALA A 689 0.03 35.02 -23.73
CA ALA A 689 -1.34 34.92 -24.21
C ALA A 689 -1.36 34.13 -25.53
N PRO A 690 -2.20 33.08 -25.67
CA PRO A 690 -2.23 32.28 -26.88
C PRO A 690 -2.53 33.18 -28.08
N ALA A 691 -1.84 32.94 -29.20
CA ALA A 691 -2.11 33.61 -30.46
C ALA A 691 -3.59 33.46 -30.82
N VAL A 692 -4.25 34.58 -31.10
CA VAL A 692 -5.69 34.71 -31.37
C VAL A 692 -6.10 33.75 -32.49
N GLY A 693 -7.14 32.92 -32.25
CA GLY A 693 -7.87 32.23 -33.32
C GLY A 693 -8.24 30.77 -33.08
N GLY A 694 -8.97 30.45 -32.00
CA GLY A 694 -9.59 29.13 -31.80
C GLY A 694 -10.00 28.92 -30.35
N ARG A 695 -11.26 28.55 -30.09
CA ARG A 695 -11.72 28.17 -28.74
C ARG A 695 -10.96 26.89 -28.35
N LYS A 696 -10.04 26.97 -27.37
CA LYS A 696 -9.32 25.79 -26.88
C LYS A 696 -10.34 24.75 -26.41
N PRO A 697 -10.13 23.44 -26.67
CA PRO A 697 -10.97 22.40 -26.10
C PRO A 697 -10.88 22.45 -24.57
N VAL A 698 -12.03 22.45 -23.90
CA VAL A 698 -12.17 22.51 -22.44
C VAL A 698 -12.94 21.31 -21.93
N ILE A 699 -12.67 20.92 -20.68
CA ILE A 699 -13.57 20.12 -19.87
C ILE A 699 -14.48 21.11 -19.15
N ALA A 700 -15.74 21.15 -19.52
CA ALA A 700 -16.71 22.08 -18.96
C ALA A 700 -17.59 21.36 -17.95
N VAL A 701 -17.57 21.83 -16.70
CA VAL A 701 -18.41 21.38 -15.59
C VAL A 701 -19.48 22.43 -15.36
N ARG A 702 -20.75 22.01 -15.31
CA ARG A 702 -21.89 22.90 -15.07
C ARG A 702 -22.78 22.40 -13.95
N ASP A 703 -23.15 23.31 -13.07
CA ASP A 703 -24.04 23.09 -11.93
C ASP A 703 -23.58 21.93 -11.02
N ALA A 704 -22.31 21.92 -10.62
CA ALA A 704 -21.77 20.91 -9.70
C ALA A 704 -22.23 21.18 -8.25
N ARG A 705 -22.79 20.15 -7.61
CA ARG A 705 -23.47 20.22 -6.30
C ARG A 705 -23.06 19.11 -5.33
N ALA A 706 -22.03 18.32 -5.63
CA ALA A 706 -21.57 17.30 -4.70
C ALA A 706 -21.16 17.90 -3.35
N HIS A 707 -21.68 17.30 -2.26
CA HIS A 707 -21.43 17.71 -0.88
C HIS A 707 -21.75 19.19 -0.62
N ASN A 708 -20.73 20.02 -0.42
CA ASN A 708 -20.88 21.44 -0.05
C ASN A 708 -20.85 22.38 -1.27
N LEU A 709 -20.71 21.87 -2.49
CA LEU A 709 -20.66 22.69 -3.72
C LEU A 709 -22.00 23.38 -3.99
N LYS A 710 -21.96 24.68 -4.33
CA LYS A 710 -23.15 25.55 -4.49
C LYS A 710 -23.45 25.83 -5.96
N GLY A 711 -23.60 24.79 -6.77
CA GLY A 711 -23.88 24.93 -8.21
C GLY A 711 -22.70 25.52 -8.97
N VAL A 712 -21.54 24.88 -8.84
CA VAL A 712 -20.28 25.38 -9.40
C VAL A 712 -20.21 25.15 -10.92
N ASP A 713 -19.93 26.22 -11.65
CA ASP A 713 -19.58 26.22 -13.06
C ASP A 713 -18.09 26.51 -13.25
N VAL A 714 -17.37 25.64 -13.96
CA VAL A 714 -15.93 25.82 -14.20
C VAL A 714 -15.50 25.17 -15.53
N ASP A 715 -14.52 25.79 -16.19
CA ASP A 715 -13.91 25.30 -17.42
C ASP A 715 -12.42 24.99 -17.20
N PHE A 716 -12.00 23.76 -17.51
CA PHE A 716 -10.61 23.32 -17.46
C PHE A 716 -10.03 23.18 -18.87
N PRO A 717 -9.03 23.98 -19.29
CA PRO A 717 -8.45 23.85 -20.62
C PRO A 717 -7.65 22.56 -20.80
N LYS A 718 -7.90 21.81 -21.90
CA LYS A 718 -7.25 20.51 -22.13
C LYS A 718 -5.73 20.56 -22.33
N SER A 719 -5.19 21.72 -22.70
CA SER A 719 -3.77 21.94 -23.01
C SER A 719 -3.05 22.78 -21.95
N ALA A 720 -3.50 22.69 -20.71
CA ALA A 720 -3.00 23.49 -19.60
C ALA A 720 -2.85 22.62 -18.34
N LEU A 721 -1.80 22.91 -17.56
CA LEU A 721 -1.74 22.50 -16.17
C LEU A 721 -2.64 23.38 -15.33
N THR A 722 -3.71 22.78 -14.81
CA THR A 722 -4.67 23.51 -13.98
C THR A 722 -4.52 23.11 -12.52
N VAL A 723 -4.18 24.10 -11.68
CA VAL A 723 -4.20 23.95 -10.22
C VAL A 723 -5.60 24.27 -9.69
N VAL A 724 -6.10 23.41 -8.81
CA VAL A 724 -7.30 23.65 -8.01
C VAL A 724 -6.86 23.89 -6.58
N THR A 725 -7.10 25.10 -6.07
CA THR A 725 -6.63 25.55 -4.76
C THR A 725 -7.76 26.18 -3.94
N GLY A 726 -7.47 26.60 -2.71
CA GLY A 726 -8.43 27.17 -1.77
C GLY A 726 -8.38 26.57 -0.37
N VAL A 727 -9.13 27.16 0.56
CA VAL A 727 -9.17 26.80 2.00
C VAL A 727 -9.52 25.32 2.22
N SER A 728 -8.99 24.66 3.25
CA SER A 728 -9.31 23.25 3.52
C SER A 728 -10.82 23.09 3.78
N GLY A 729 -11.45 22.08 3.19
CA GLY A 729 -12.90 21.90 3.26
C GLY A 729 -13.74 22.82 2.34
N SER A 730 -13.13 23.61 1.44
CA SER A 730 -13.86 24.49 0.52
C SER A 730 -14.59 23.79 -0.64
N GLY A 731 -14.36 22.49 -0.84
CA GLY A 731 -15.00 21.69 -1.92
C GLY A 731 -14.07 21.23 -3.04
N LYS A 732 -12.74 21.38 -2.91
CA LYS A 732 -11.75 20.96 -3.92
C LYS A 732 -11.85 19.48 -4.29
N SER A 733 -11.76 18.59 -3.30
CA SER A 733 -11.89 17.14 -3.51
C SER A 733 -13.28 16.77 -4.02
N SER A 734 -14.32 17.50 -3.62
CA SER A 734 -15.67 17.31 -4.17
C SER A 734 -15.75 17.64 -5.66
N LEU A 735 -15.10 18.72 -6.10
CA LEU A 735 -15.05 19.06 -7.52
C LEU A 735 -14.19 18.09 -8.34
N VAL A 736 -13.05 17.67 -7.79
CA VAL A 736 -12.06 16.89 -8.53
C VAL A 736 -12.33 15.38 -8.45
N SER A 737 -12.51 14.82 -7.26
CA SER A 737 -12.74 13.38 -7.06
C SER A 737 -14.22 12.99 -7.21
N ASP A 738 -15.13 13.72 -6.54
CA ASP A 738 -16.55 13.33 -6.49
C ASP A 738 -17.34 13.74 -7.74
N ILE A 739 -16.84 14.68 -8.53
CA ILE A 739 -17.43 15.09 -9.82
C ILE A 739 -16.60 14.60 -11.00
N LEU A 740 -15.38 15.14 -11.22
CA LEU A 740 -14.62 14.87 -12.44
C LEU A 740 -14.18 13.40 -12.55
N GLU A 741 -13.52 12.86 -11.54
CA GLU A 741 -13.08 11.47 -11.51
C GLU A 741 -14.27 10.51 -11.49
N ALA A 742 -15.30 10.78 -10.68
CA ALA A 742 -16.51 9.97 -10.61
C ALA A 742 -17.21 9.86 -11.98
N GLU A 743 -17.40 10.97 -12.68
CA GLU A 743 -18.01 10.99 -14.02
C GLU A 743 -17.11 10.34 -15.08
N ALA A 744 -15.79 10.57 -15.03
CA ALA A 744 -14.86 9.95 -15.97
C ALA A 744 -14.84 8.43 -15.81
N ARG A 745 -14.82 7.95 -14.56
CA ARG A 745 -14.90 6.52 -14.22
C ARG A 745 -16.23 5.91 -14.65
N ARG A 746 -17.35 6.59 -14.40
CA ARG A 746 -18.69 6.14 -14.81
C ARG A 746 -18.77 5.97 -16.33
N ARG A 747 -18.36 7.00 -17.10
CA ARG A 747 -18.36 6.96 -18.57
C ARG A 747 -17.45 5.89 -19.13
N PHE A 748 -16.29 5.65 -18.50
CA PHE A 748 -15.41 4.55 -18.89
C PHE A 748 -16.12 3.20 -18.73
N LEU A 749 -16.79 2.97 -17.60
CA LEU A 749 -17.56 1.74 -17.37
C LEU A 749 -18.73 1.57 -18.35
N GLU A 750 -19.40 2.66 -18.75
CA GLU A 750 -20.46 2.65 -19.76
C GLU A 750 -19.96 2.22 -21.15
N MET A 751 -18.69 2.52 -21.46
CA MET A 751 -18.06 2.11 -22.73
C MET A 751 -17.65 0.63 -22.76
N LEU A 752 -17.64 -0.07 -21.61
CA LEU A 752 -17.31 -1.49 -21.57
C LEU A 752 -18.38 -2.33 -22.28
N SER A 753 -17.97 -3.53 -22.70
CA SER A 753 -18.88 -4.47 -23.35
C SER A 753 -20.04 -4.85 -22.41
N VAL A 754 -21.17 -5.27 -23.00
CA VAL A 754 -22.36 -5.68 -22.23
C VAL A 754 -22.02 -6.77 -21.19
N TYR A 755 -21.10 -7.68 -21.53
CA TYR A 755 -20.65 -8.75 -20.64
C TYR A 755 -19.87 -8.23 -19.42
N GLU A 756 -19.01 -7.24 -19.61
CA GLU A 756 -18.22 -6.63 -18.52
C GLU A 756 -19.11 -5.81 -17.58
N ARG A 757 -20.09 -5.09 -18.15
CA ARG A 757 -21.10 -4.33 -17.38
C ARG A 757 -22.01 -5.22 -16.53
N GLN A 758 -22.35 -6.43 -16.98
CA GLN A 758 -23.15 -7.36 -16.17
C GLN A 758 -22.47 -7.78 -14.85
N SER A 759 -21.14 -7.69 -14.79
CA SER A 759 -20.34 -8.06 -13.62
C SER A 759 -19.82 -6.86 -12.81
N THR A 760 -20.10 -5.64 -13.28
CA THR A 760 -19.60 -4.40 -12.70
C THR A 760 -20.80 -3.55 -12.27
N ARG A 761 -20.83 -3.10 -11.01
CA ARG A 761 -21.84 -2.12 -10.59
C ARG A 761 -21.38 -0.74 -11.00
N GLU A 762 -22.19 -0.06 -11.81
CA GLU A 762 -22.03 1.36 -12.07
C GLU A 762 -22.15 2.11 -10.73
N GLY A 763 -21.23 3.05 -10.49
CA GLY A 763 -21.35 3.99 -9.38
C GLY A 763 -22.53 4.96 -9.60
N PRO A 764 -23.00 5.65 -8.55
CA PRO A 764 -24.01 6.68 -8.72
C PRO A 764 -23.52 7.79 -9.65
N GLU A 765 -24.45 8.43 -10.38
CA GLU A 765 -24.17 9.65 -11.11
C GLU A 765 -23.66 10.72 -10.13
N ALA A 766 -22.64 11.48 -10.56
CA ALA A 766 -22.19 12.61 -9.78
C ALA A 766 -23.29 13.67 -9.70
N GLN A 767 -23.36 14.41 -8.60
CA GLN A 767 -24.34 15.49 -8.44
C GLN A 767 -23.91 16.71 -9.25
N VAL A 768 -24.14 16.68 -10.56
CA VAL A 768 -23.75 17.72 -11.51
C VAL A 768 -24.78 17.84 -12.62
N GLY A 769 -25.05 19.06 -13.08
CA GLY A 769 -25.98 19.28 -14.19
C GLY A 769 -25.45 18.73 -15.51
N SER A 770 -24.20 19.05 -15.87
CA SER A 770 -23.53 18.41 -17.01
C SER A 770 -22.01 18.50 -16.94
N VAL A 771 -21.33 17.50 -17.53
CA VAL A 771 -19.88 17.54 -17.77
C VAL A 771 -19.62 17.22 -19.24
N SER A 772 -18.90 18.08 -19.96
CA SER A 772 -18.55 17.87 -21.37
C SER A 772 -17.05 17.97 -21.60
N GLY A 773 -16.55 17.35 -22.67
CA GLY A 773 -15.11 17.31 -22.98
C GLY A 773 -14.29 16.34 -22.14
N LEU A 774 -14.92 15.55 -21.26
CA LEU A 774 -14.26 14.62 -20.35
C LEU A 774 -13.75 13.36 -21.08
N GLY A 775 -12.45 13.06 -20.94
CA GLY A 775 -11.83 11.83 -21.42
C GLY A 775 -11.80 10.73 -20.35
N VAL A 776 -11.06 9.66 -20.61
CA VAL A 776 -10.77 8.63 -19.58
C VAL A 776 -9.83 9.24 -18.53
N SER A 777 -10.08 8.99 -17.25
CA SER A 777 -9.27 9.56 -16.16
C SER A 777 -8.27 8.56 -15.59
N VAL A 778 -7.06 9.03 -15.30
CA VAL A 778 -6.08 8.36 -14.45
C VAL A 778 -5.92 9.19 -13.18
N SER A 779 -6.38 8.63 -12.06
CA SER A 779 -6.25 9.28 -10.75
C SER A 779 -5.00 8.77 -10.04
N ILE A 780 -4.14 9.70 -9.66
CA ILE A 780 -2.94 9.38 -8.87
C ILE A 780 -3.14 9.97 -7.48
N THR A 781 -3.64 9.15 -6.55
CA THR A 781 -3.86 9.54 -5.15
C THR A 781 -2.73 9.06 -4.24
N PRO A 782 -2.46 9.75 -3.12
CA PRO A 782 -1.49 9.32 -2.12
C PRO A 782 -1.99 8.17 -1.22
N ALA A 783 -3.27 7.78 -1.32
CA ALA A 783 -3.88 6.76 -0.46
C ALA A 783 -3.38 5.33 -0.78
N ARG A 784 -3.07 4.57 0.28
CA ARG A 784 -2.74 3.12 0.25
C ARG A 784 -4.00 2.24 0.05
N ALA A 785 -5.00 2.71 -0.69
CA ALA A 785 -6.39 2.20 -0.70
C ALA A 785 -6.60 0.84 -1.41
N LEU A 786 -5.88 -0.20 -0.97
CA LEU A 786 -6.11 -1.60 -1.35
C LEU A 786 -6.43 -2.44 -0.11
N TYR A 787 -7.53 -2.14 0.60
CA TYR A 787 -7.90 -2.91 1.80
C TYR A 787 -9.40 -3.22 1.85
N ASN A 788 -9.85 -4.14 1.00
CA ASN A 788 -11.00 -5.00 1.27
C ASN A 788 -10.50 -6.24 2.03
N ARG A 789 -11.21 -6.73 3.06
CA ARG A 789 -10.84 -7.94 3.83
C ARG A 789 -10.68 -9.21 2.98
N ARG A 790 -11.27 -9.23 1.78
CA ARG A 790 -11.15 -10.32 0.80
C ARG A 790 -10.11 -10.06 -0.30
N ALA A 791 -9.56 -8.85 -0.41
CA ALA A 791 -8.55 -8.51 -1.41
C ALA A 791 -7.16 -8.99 -0.97
N THR A 792 -6.45 -9.64 -1.90
CA THR A 792 -5.04 -10.04 -1.79
C THR A 792 -4.21 -9.28 -2.82
N VAL A 793 -2.87 -9.30 -2.67
CA VAL A 793 -1.94 -8.74 -3.66
C VAL A 793 -2.27 -9.28 -5.06
N GLY A 794 -2.50 -10.59 -5.19
CA GLY A 794 -2.84 -11.23 -6.46
C GLY A 794 -4.21 -10.82 -7.05
N THR A 795 -5.17 -10.37 -6.23
CA THR A 795 -6.40 -9.76 -6.76
C THR A 795 -6.21 -8.31 -7.16
N ALA A 796 -5.36 -7.55 -6.45
CA ALA A 796 -5.08 -6.15 -6.75
C ALA A 796 -4.22 -5.98 -8.02
N THR A 797 -3.37 -6.96 -8.32
CA THR A 797 -2.56 -7.02 -9.53
C THR A 797 -3.20 -7.85 -10.64
N GLU A 798 -4.43 -8.31 -10.45
CA GLU A 798 -5.22 -9.17 -11.35
C GLU A 798 -4.60 -10.54 -11.71
N ILE A 799 -3.43 -10.89 -11.16
CA ILE A 799 -2.74 -12.17 -11.37
C ILE A 799 -3.66 -13.36 -11.07
N VAL A 800 -4.47 -13.27 -10.00
CA VAL A 800 -5.42 -14.33 -9.61
C VAL A 800 -6.47 -14.57 -10.71
N HIS A 801 -6.87 -13.56 -11.47
CA HIS A 801 -7.81 -13.72 -12.58
C HIS A 801 -7.18 -14.54 -13.72
N HIS A 802 -5.92 -14.26 -14.06
CA HIS A 802 -5.19 -15.04 -15.07
C HIS A 802 -4.96 -16.49 -14.64
N LEU A 803 -4.56 -16.72 -13.38
CA LEU A 803 -4.43 -18.07 -12.83
C LEU A 803 -5.76 -18.83 -12.81
N SER A 804 -6.86 -18.14 -12.52
CA SER A 804 -8.22 -18.72 -12.54
C SER A 804 -8.62 -19.18 -13.95
N VAL A 805 -8.24 -18.44 -14.99
CA VAL A 805 -8.46 -18.84 -16.39
C VAL A 805 -7.60 -20.05 -16.74
N LEU A 806 -6.32 -20.05 -16.36
CA LEU A 806 -5.41 -21.18 -16.60
C LEU A 806 -5.90 -22.46 -15.92
N LEU A 807 -6.39 -22.39 -14.68
CA LEU A 807 -6.99 -23.53 -13.99
C LEU A 807 -8.29 -23.99 -14.64
N ALA A 808 -9.13 -23.05 -15.09
CA ALA A 808 -10.37 -23.39 -15.79
C ALA A 808 -10.10 -24.10 -17.12
N VAL A 809 -9.04 -23.74 -17.84
CA VAL A 809 -8.74 -24.26 -19.19
C VAL A 809 -7.79 -25.45 -19.15
N MET A 810 -6.74 -25.42 -18.34
CA MET A 810 -5.65 -26.40 -18.31
C MET A 810 -5.58 -27.22 -17.02
N GLY A 811 -6.38 -26.89 -16.00
CA GLY A 811 -6.34 -27.57 -14.72
C GLY A 811 -6.73 -29.04 -14.82
N ARG A 812 -6.07 -29.85 -13.99
CA ARG A 812 -6.35 -31.28 -13.77
C ARG A 812 -7.07 -31.45 -12.43
N ARG A 813 -7.97 -32.42 -12.33
CA ARG A 813 -8.79 -32.62 -11.12
C ARG A 813 -8.65 -34.04 -10.57
N SER A 814 -8.52 -34.15 -9.25
CA SER A 814 -8.61 -35.42 -8.53
C SER A 814 -10.04 -35.70 -8.04
N CYS A 815 -10.43 -36.97 -8.00
CA CYS A 815 -11.72 -37.41 -7.48
C CYS A 815 -11.76 -37.22 -5.95
N LEU A 816 -12.77 -36.52 -5.44
CA LEU A 816 -12.93 -36.29 -3.99
C LEU A 816 -13.31 -37.57 -3.21
N LEU A 817 -13.78 -38.63 -3.88
CA LEU A 817 -14.18 -39.88 -3.23
C LEU A 817 -13.06 -40.92 -3.15
N CYS A 818 -12.24 -41.04 -4.20
CA CYS A 818 -11.20 -42.09 -4.28
C CYS A 818 -9.79 -41.59 -4.60
N GLY A 819 -9.61 -40.29 -4.85
CA GLY A 819 -8.29 -39.68 -5.12
C GLY A 819 -7.75 -39.85 -6.54
N ALA A 820 -8.36 -40.68 -7.39
CA ALA A 820 -7.92 -40.87 -8.78
C ALA A 820 -8.05 -39.61 -9.64
N GLU A 821 -7.13 -39.40 -10.58
CA GLU A 821 -7.23 -38.32 -11.58
C GLU A 821 -8.48 -38.55 -12.45
N MET A 822 -9.28 -37.49 -12.63
CA MET A 822 -10.52 -37.54 -13.41
C MET A 822 -10.25 -37.20 -14.87
N GLU A 823 -10.99 -37.83 -15.79
CA GLU A 823 -10.96 -37.54 -17.23
C GLU A 823 -11.88 -36.37 -17.56
N ARG A 824 -11.47 -35.52 -18.51
CA ARG A 824 -12.15 -34.28 -18.86
C ARG A 824 -12.87 -34.38 -20.21
N GLY A 825 -14.20 -34.25 -20.18
CA GLY A 825 -15.07 -34.10 -21.36
C GLY A 825 -15.98 -32.86 -21.21
N GLU A 826 -17.30 -33.02 -21.40
CA GLU A 826 -18.30 -31.98 -21.04
C GLU A 826 -18.36 -31.72 -19.51
N GLY A 827 -17.91 -32.71 -18.73
CA GLY A 827 -17.64 -32.66 -17.29
C GLY A 827 -16.48 -33.58 -16.92
N TRP A 828 -16.12 -33.61 -15.65
CA TRP A 828 -15.15 -34.54 -15.08
C TRP A 828 -15.78 -35.90 -14.79
N HIS A 829 -15.10 -36.97 -15.19
CA HIS A 829 -15.52 -38.35 -14.93
C HIS A 829 -14.38 -39.13 -14.27
N CYS A 830 -14.65 -39.83 -13.17
CA CYS A 830 -13.64 -40.66 -12.51
C CYS A 830 -13.63 -42.08 -13.10
N PRO A 831 -12.51 -42.56 -13.68
CA PRO A 831 -12.43 -43.89 -14.26
C PRO A 831 -12.46 -45.02 -13.22
N GLN A 832 -12.21 -44.72 -11.94
CA GLN A 832 -12.12 -45.73 -10.88
C GLN A 832 -13.45 -45.96 -10.13
N CYS A 833 -14.19 -44.91 -9.80
CA CYS A 833 -15.45 -45.01 -9.04
C CYS A 833 -16.70 -44.48 -9.77
N GLY A 834 -16.54 -43.99 -11.00
CA GLY A 834 -17.65 -43.48 -11.81
C GLY A 834 -18.24 -42.14 -11.37
N ALA A 835 -17.66 -41.48 -10.36
CA ALA A 835 -18.11 -40.17 -9.91
C ALA A 835 -17.99 -39.10 -11.01
N THR A 836 -18.96 -38.20 -11.09
CA THR A 836 -18.98 -37.09 -12.05
C THR A 836 -18.89 -35.73 -11.36
N ALA A 837 -18.31 -34.74 -12.02
CA ALA A 837 -18.29 -33.36 -11.53
C ALA A 837 -18.33 -32.36 -12.70
N LEU A 838 -18.90 -31.17 -12.47
CA LEU A 838 -18.96 -30.14 -13.51
C LEU A 838 -17.62 -29.44 -13.72
N THR A 839 -17.38 -28.99 -14.95
CA THR A 839 -16.19 -28.21 -15.31
C THR A 839 -16.30 -26.80 -14.72
N ALA A 840 -15.29 -26.39 -13.95
CA ALA A 840 -15.26 -25.10 -13.29
C ALA A 840 -14.84 -23.99 -14.28
N SER A 841 -15.67 -22.96 -14.47
CA SER A 841 -15.24 -21.70 -15.10
C SER A 841 -14.40 -20.83 -14.16
N ALA A 842 -13.65 -19.87 -14.71
CA ALA A 842 -12.70 -19.02 -13.96
C ALA A 842 -13.29 -18.40 -12.67
N ARG A 843 -14.57 -18.01 -12.67
CA ARG A 843 -15.26 -17.43 -11.49
C ARG A 843 -15.31 -18.37 -10.27
N HIS A 844 -15.20 -19.68 -10.50
CA HIS A 844 -15.23 -20.69 -9.45
C HIS A 844 -13.90 -20.86 -8.71
N PHE A 845 -12.85 -20.17 -9.17
CA PHE A 845 -11.57 -20.09 -8.48
C PHE A 845 -11.40 -18.78 -7.69
N SER A 846 -12.47 -17.97 -7.57
CA SER A 846 -12.45 -16.73 -6.81
C SER A 846 -13.27 -16.85 -5.52
N SER A 847 -12.63 -16.63 -4.37
CA SER A 847 -13.29 -16.63 -3.06
C SER A 847 -14.22 -15.42 -2.83
N THR A 848 -14.20 -14.43 -3.73
CA THR A 848 -15.16 -13.32 -3.74
C THR A 848 -16.50 -13.73 -4.37
N THR A 849 -16.54 -14.82 -5.13
CA THR A 849 -17.76 -15.38 -5.70
C THR A 849 -18.45 -16.29 -4.67
N TYR A 850 -19.69 -15.96 -4.29
CA TYR A 850 -20.44 -16.75 -3.29
C TYR A 850 -20.57 -18.24 -3.64
N SER A 851 -20.78 -18.59 -4.92
CA SER A 851 -20.87 -19.98 -5.36
C SER A 851 -19.56 -20.76 -5.21
N ALA A 852 -18.42 -20.07 -5.12
CA ALA A 852 -17.08 -20.64 -5.02
C ALA A 852 -16.50 -20.60 -3.59
N ALA A 853 -16.97 -19.64 -2.80
CA ALA A 853 -16.49 -19.39 -1.45
C ALA A 853 -16.77 -20.57 -0.51
N CYS A 854 -15.82 -20.82 0.40
CA CYS A 854 -16.00 -21.75 1.51
C CYS A 854 -17.22 -21.34 2.33
N LEU A 855 -18.17 -22.24 2.51
CA LEU A 855 -19.43 -21.99 3.23
C LEU A 855 -19.23 -21.77 4.74
N THR A 856 -18.11 -22.23 5.29
CA THR A 856 -17.82 -22.13 6.73
C THR A 856 -17.24 -20.78 7.12
N CYS A 857 -16.42 -20.17 6.25
CA CYS A 857 -15.82 -18.85 6.50
C CYS A 857 -16.31 -17.77 5.53
N ASN A 858 -17.25 -18.08 4.62
CA ASN A 858 -17.76 -17.19 3.59
C ASN A 858 -16.65 -16.53 2.72
N GLY A 859 -15.58 -17.28 2.45
CA GLY A 859 -14.46 -16.81 1.62
C GLY A 859 -13.44 -15.93 2.34
N VAL A 860 -13.48 -15.86 3.67
CA VAL A 860 -12.51 -15.11 4.50
C VAL A 860 -11.21 -15.89 4.70
N GLY A 861 -11.27 -17.21 4.84
CA GLY A 861 -10.11 -18.09 5.10
C GLY A 861 -9.77 -18.27 6.57
N SER A 862 -10.30 -17.44 7.46
CA SER A 862 -10.13 -17.55 8.90
C SER A 862 -11.46 -17.42 9.63
N ARG A 863 -11.50 -17.86 10.88
CA ARG A 863 -12.62 -17.68 11.81
C ARG A 863 -12.11 -17.14 13.13
N GLN A 864 -12.92 -16.33 13.80
CA GLN A 864 -12.66 -15.95 15.18
C GLN A 864 -13.16 -17.09 16.09
N MET A 865 -12.23 -17.66 16.84
CA MET A 865 -12.51 -18.70 17.83
C MET A 865 -12.50 -18.08 19.22
N PRO A 866 -13.54 -18.30 20.05
CA PRO A 866 -13.52 -17.93 21.46
C PRO A 866 -12.27 -18.37 22.21
N THR A 867 -11.66 -17.47 22.99
CA THR A 867 -10.49 -17.77 23.86
C THR A 867 -10.83 -17.40 25.30
N PRO A 868 -11.46 -18.31 26.07
CA PRO A 868 -11.91 -18.05 27.44
C PRO A 868 -10.87 -17.41 28.37
N GLU A 869 -9.59 -17.70 28.15
CA GLU A 869 -8.44 -17.22 28.92
C GLU A 869 -8.19 -15.71 28.72
N LYS A 870 -8.54 -15.17 27.55
CA LYS A 870 -8.48 -13.73 27.29
C LYS A 870 -9.62 -12.98 27.98
N LEU A 871 -10.73 -13.65 28.23
CA LEU A 871 -11.89 -13.10 28.94
C LEU A 871 -11.72 -13.21 30.45
N ILE A 872 -11.35 -14.39 30.96
CA ILE A 872 -11.21 -14.66 32.39
C ILE A 872 -9.74 -14.59 32.77
N ILE A 873 -9.26 -13.38 33.07
CA ILE A 873 -7.85 -13.14 33.43
C ILE A 873 -7.58 -13.31 34.93
N HIS A 874 -8.63 -13.33 35.74
CA HIS A 874 -8.57 -13.50 37.20
C HIS A 874 -9.54 -14.61 37.66
N PRO A 875 -9.28 -15.89 37.32
CA PRO A 875 -10.19 -17.00 37.63
C PRO A 875 -10.40 -17.22 39.14
N GLU A 876 -9.54 -16.67 39.98
CA GLU A 876 -9.65 -16.66 41.45
C GLU A 876 -10.70 -15.67 41.99
N LYS A 877 -11.26 -14.81 41.13
CA LYS A 877 -12.27 -13.82 41.52
C LYS A 877 -13.68 -14.25 41.05
N PRO A 878 -14.74 -13.72 41.68
CA PRO A 878 -16.10 -13.89 41.18
C PRO A 878 -16.39 -13.11 39.89
N LEU A 879 -17.36 -13.59 39.11
CA LEU A 879 -17.75 -12.99 37.82
C LEU A 879 -18.04 -11.49 37.91
N CYS A 880 -18.84 -11.09 38.89
CA CYS A 880 -19.23 -9.69 39.09
C CYS A 880 -18.20 -8.87 39.88
N ALA A 881 -17.18 -9.53 40.44
CA ALA A 881 -16.15 -8.93 41.29
C ALA A 881 -14.74 -9.00 40.66
N GLY A 882 -14.66 -9.03 39.33
CA GLY A 882 -13.42 -8.78 38.59
C GLY A 882 -12.71 -10.00 38.01
N ALA A 883 -13.41 -11.14 37.87
CA ALA A 883 -12.87 -12.29 37.13
C ALA A 883 -12.62 -11.98 35.64
N MET A 884 -13.50 -11.16 35.07
CA MET A 884 -13.54 -10.86 33.64
C MET A 884 -12.74 -9.60 33.29
N TYR A 885 -11.93 -9.68 32.24
CA TYR A 885 -11.38 -8.56 31.50
C TYR A 885 -12.34 -8.17 30.40
N SER A 886 -12.94 -6.97 30.43
CA SER A 886 -13.75 -6.48 29.32
C SER A 886 -13.64 -4.97 29.10
N PRO A 887 -12.47 -4.46 28.66
CA PRO A 887 -12.32 -3.06 28.32
C PRO A 887 -13.23 -2.71 27.12
N GLY A 888 -14.19 -1.81 27.34
CA GLY A 888 -15.03 -1.24 26.28
C GLY A 888 -16.33 -1.98 25.95
N PHE A 889 -16.43 -3.31 26.15
CA PHE A 889 -17.66 -4.05 25.82
C PHE A 889 -18.64 -4.12 27.00
N PHE A 890 -18.14 -4.46 28.20
CA PHE A 890 -18.86 -4.49 29.47
C PHE A 890 -18.08 -3.76 30.56
N PRO A 891 -17.94 -2.41 30.46
CA PRO A 891 -17.10 -1.65 31.38
C PRO A 891 -17.59 -1.74 32.83
N GLN A 892 -16.65 -1.79 33.77
CA GLN A 892 -16.87 -1.64 35.21
C GLN A 892 -17.98 -2.54 35.80
N GLY A 893 -17.89 -3.86 35.60
CA GLY A 893 -18.80 -4.81 36.26
C GLY A 893 -20.24 -4.73 35.74
N TYR A 894 -20.45 -4.45 34.45
CA TYR A 894 -21.78 -4.36 33.84
C TYR A 894 -22.72 -5.53 34.17
N LEU A 895 -22.18 -6.76 34.14
CA LEU A 895 -22.92 -7.98 34.49
C LEU A 895 -23.21 -8.12 35.99
N GLY A 896 -22.58 -7.31 36.84
CA GLY A 896 -22.78 -7.23 38.29
C GLY A 896 -23.62 -6.03 38.76
N LYS A 897 -24.07 -5.18 37.84
CA LYS A 897 -24.85 -3.98 38.17
C LYS A 897 -26.35 -4.20 37.94
N PRO A 898 -27.21 -3.97 38.96
CA PRO A 898 -28.67 -4.02 38.80
C PRO A 898 -29.17 -3.12 37.67
N TYR A 899 -30.35 -3.44 37.12
CA TYR A 899 -31.01 -2.74 36.00
C TYR A 899 -30.39 -2.94 34.61
N ASN A 900 -29.38 -3.82 34.48
CA ASN A 900 -28.84 -4.23 33.18
C ASN A 900 -29.43 -5.59 32.74
N GLY A 901 -29.73 -5.76 31.45
CA GLY A 901 -30.29 -7.02 30.94
C GLY A 901 -29.38 -8.23 31.23
N GLY A 902 -28.07 -8.08 31.02
CA GLY A 902 -27.08 -9.12 31.32
C GLY A 902 -26.97 -9.47 32.80
N TYR A 903 -27.26 -8.53 33.71
CA TYR A 903 -27.25 -8.78 35.15
C TYR A 903 -28.32 -9.78 35.56
N TYR A 904 -29.57 -9.58 35.12
CA TYR A 904 -30.68 -10.49 35.46
C TYR A 904 -30.50 -11.88 34.84
N LEU A 905 -29.93 -11.96 33.64
CA LEU A 905 -29.58 -13.23 33.01
C LEU A 905 -28.51 -14.00 33.79
N VAL A 906 -27.47 -13.32 34.28
CA VAL A 906 -26.43 -13.95 35.11
C VAL A 906 -27.00 -14.39 36.46
N ARG A 907 -27.95 -13.65 37.05
CA ARG A 907 -28.65 -14.06 38.28
C ARG A 907 -29.53 -15.30 38.07
N ALA A 908 -30.26 -15.38 36.96
CA ALA A 908 -31.06 -16.55 36.63
C ALA A 908 -30.18 -17.79 36.38
N LEU A 909 -29.04 -17.60 35.71
CA LEU A 909 -28.03 -18.65 35.52
C LEU A 909 -27.46 -19.13 36.87
N ALA A 910 -27.19 -18.18 37.78
CA ALA A 910 -26.66 -18.45 39.10
C ALA A 910 -27.62 -19.23 40.01
N GLU A 911 -28.90 -18.87 39.99
CA GLU A 911 -29.97 -19.60 40.69
C GLU A 911 -30.10 -21.04 40.18
N ARG A 912 -29.98 -21.25 38.86
CA ARG A 912 -30.08 -22.57 38.23
C ARG A 912 -28.89 -23.47 38.54
N TYR A 913 -27.68 -22.93 38.47
CA TYR A 913 -26.44 -23.71 38.60
C TYR A 913 -25.79 -23.63 39.98
N GLY A 914 -26.40 -22.92 40.93
CA GLY A 914 -26.02 -22.93 42.34
C GLY A 914 -24.71 -22.22 42.65
N PHE A 915 -24.44 -21.06 42.02
CA PHE A 915 -23.28 -20.21 42.36
C PHE A 915 -23.71 -18.79 42.73
N ASP A 916 -22.87 -18.05 43.44
CA ASP A 916 -23.09 -16.63 43.72
C ASP A 916 -22.19 -15.77 42.80
N PRO A 917 -22.76 -14.98 41.86
CA PRO A 917 -21.98 -14.16 40.93
C PRO A 917 -21.05 -13.14 41.58
N ASP A 918 -21.33 -12.72 42.82
CA ASP A 918 -20.55 -11.72 43.55
C ASP A 918 -19.51 -12.33 44.48
N ARG A 919 -19.66 -13.61 44.85
CA ARG A 919 -18.85 -14.25 45.90
C ARG A 919 -18.14 -15.53 45.49
N THR A 920 -18.71 -16.32 44.59
CA THR A 920 -18.12 -17.58 44.13
C THR A 920 -17.03 -17.29 43.10
N PRO A 921 -15.76 -17.65 43.38
CA PRO A 921 -14.69 -17.57 42.39
C PRO A 921 -15.01 -18.36 41.12
N TRP A 922 -14.54 -17.87 39.96
CA TRP A 922 -14.81 -18.53 38.67
C TRP A 922 -14.31 -19.98 38.62
N ASN A 923 -13.14 -20.27 39.20
CA ASN A 923 -12.57 -21.63 39.26
C ASN A 923 -13.36 -22.60 40.17
N GLU A 924 -14.19 -22.10 41.08
CA GLU A 924 -15.05 -22.89 41.95
C GLU A 924 -16.44 -23.16 41.35
N MET A 925 -16.76 -22.53 40.21
CA MET A 925 -18.00 -22.81 39.46
C MET A 925 -17.94 -24.17 38.77
N SER A 926 -19.09 -24.84 38.63
CA SER A 926 -19.19 -26.08 37.87
C SER A 926 -18.78 -25.88 36.40
N ASP A 927 -18.21 -26.91 35.77
CA ASP A 927 -17.79 -26.87 34.37
C ASP A 927 -18.98 -26.54 33.44
N GLU A 928 -20.16 -27.03 33.78
CA GLU A 928 -21.39 -26.76 33.03
C GLU A 928 -21.82 -25.29 33.14
N ALA A 929 -21.78 -24.69 34.33
CA ALA A 929 -22.07 -23.28 34.52
C ALA A 929 -21.08 -22.39 33.76
N ARG A 930 -19.79 -22.73 33.80
CA ARG A 930 -18.74 -22.04 33.04
C ARG A 930 -18.99 -22.14 31.54
N ARG A 931 -19.32 -23.33 31.04
CA ARG A 931 -19.62 -23.56 29.61
C ARG A 931 -20.83 -22.78 29.13
N ILE A 932 -21.96 -22.83 29.86
CA ILE A 932 -23.17 -22.09 29.50
C ILE A 932 -22.93 -20.58 29.55
N PHE A 933 -22.19 -20.10 30.56
CA PHE A 933 -21.83 -18.69 30.64
C PHE A 933 -21.02 -18.23 29.42
N LEU A 934 -20.05 -19.02 28.95
CA LEU A 934 -19.21 -18.66 27.81
C LEU A 934 -19.94 -18.81 26.47
N PHE A 935 -20.59 -19.94 26.24
CA PHE A 935 -21.05 -20.37 24.91
C PHE A 935 -22.57 -20.40 24.74
N GLY A 936 -23.31 -20.27 25.85
CA GLY A 936 -24.76 -20.33 25.86
C GLY A 936 -25.31 -21.76 25.83
N GLY A 937 -26.62 -21.85 25.76
CA GLY A 937 -27.36 -23.11 25.61
C GLY A 937 -28.82 -22.87 25.23
N ASP A 938 -29.48 -23.91 24.75
CA ASP A 938 -30.87 -23.85 24.27
C ASP A 938 -31.92 -23.91 25.42
N GLU A 939 -31.47 -24.10 26.67
CA GLU A 939 -32.34 -24.12 27.84
C GLU A 939 -32.92 -22.72 28.10
N LEU A 940 -34.24 -22.65 28.29
CA LEU A 940 -34.94 -21.41 28.59
C LEU A 940 -34.94 -21.15 30.10
N PHE A 941 -34.41 -20.01 30.51
CA PHE A 941 -34.39 -19.56 31.90
C PHE A 941 -35.56 -18.62 32.17
N ARG A 942 -36.17 -18.75 33.36
CA ARG A 942 -37.13 -17.75 33.84
C ARG A 942 -36.37 -16.56 34.40
N VAL A 943 -36.37 -15.45 33.68
CA VAL A 943 -35.62 -14.24 34.04
C VAL A 943 -36.58 -13.15 34.50
N ASN A 944 -36.37 -12.63 35.71
CA ASN A 944 -37.15 -11.54 36.28
C ASN A 944 -36.38 -10.23 36.10
N TYR A 945 -36.87 -9.36 35.22
CA TYR A 945 -36.29 -8.04 34.96
C TYR A 945 -37.02 -6.99 35.78
N GLU A 946 -36.27 -6.29 36.63
CA GLU A 946 -36.78 -5.16 37.41
C GLU A 946 -36.37 -3.83 36.76
N ASN A 947 -37.31 -2.92 36.59
CA ASN A 947 -37.01 -1.57 36.11
C ASN A 947 -36.68 -0.62 37.27
N ARG A 948 -36.15 0.58 36.99
CA ARG A 948 -35.80 1.58 38.01
C ARG A 948 -37.00 2.11 38.82
N LYS A 949 -38.23 1.78 38.43
CA LYS A 949 -39.48 2.12 39.13
C LYS A 949 -40.00 0.95 40.01
N GLY A 950 -39.24 -0.15 40.12
CA GLY A 950 -39.58 -1.32 40.93
C GLY A 950 -40.60 -2.28 40.29
N GLN A 951 -40.93 -2.10 39.01
CA GLN A 951 -41.83 -3.03 38.31
C GLN A 951 -41.03 -4.23 37.79
N VAL A 952 -41.55 -5.44 38.04
CA VAL A 952 -40.92 -6.70 37.64
C VAL A 952 -41.66 -7.30 36.45
N SER A 953 -40.92 -7.64 35.39
CA SER A 953 -41.43 -8.40 34.25
C SER A 953 -40.68 -9.72 34.13
N THR A 954 -41.42 -10.82 33.97
CA THR A 954 -40.83 -12.16 33.81
C THR A 954 -40.81 -12.54 32.33
N ARG A 955 -39.67 -13.05 31.84
CA ARG A 955 -39.54 -13.61 30.49
C ARG A 955 -38.91 -15.00 30.55
N GLN A 956 -39.18 -15.81 29.53
CA GLN A 956 -38.45 -17.05 29.29
C GLN A 956 -37.50 -16.84 28.12
N GLU A 957 -36.20 -16.89 28.40
CA GLU A 957 -35.17 -16.58 27.41
C GLU A 957 -34.00 -17.55 27.58
N ALA A 958 -33.40 -17.97 26.47
CA ALA A 958 -32.19 -18.78 26.48
C ALA A 958 -30.98 -17.90 26.85
N PHE A 959 -30.00 -18.47 27.56
CA PHE A 959 -28.76 -17.76 27.83
C PHE A 959 -27.87 -17.85 26.57
N PRO A 960 -27.61 -16.73 25.86
CA PRO A 960 -26.92 -16.77 24.57
C PRO A 960 -25.41 -17.01 24.69
N GLY A 961 -24.86 -16.96 25.91
CA GLY A 961 -23.41 -17.03 26.15
C GLY A 961 -22.72 -15.70 25.93
N PHE A 962 -21.59 -15.50 26.63
CA PHE A 962 -20.74 -14.33 26.45
C PHE A 962 -20.28 -14.19 24.99
N TYR A 963 -19.82 -15.28 24.38
CA TYR A 963 -19.38 -15.30 22.98
C TYR A 963 -20.54 -15.07 22.00
N GLY A 964 -21.74 -15.50 22.37
CA GLY A 964 -22.96 -15.21 21.61
C GLY A 964 -23.44 -13.76 21.72
N TRP A 965 -23.06 -13.03 22.78
CA TRP A 965 -23.28 -11.58 22.89
C TRP A 965 -22.29 -10.76 22.06
N ILE A 966 -21.03 -11.19 21.94
CA ILE A 966 -20.02 -10.44 21.17
C ILE A 966 -20.04 -10.77 19.68
N ARG A 967 -20.30 -12.02 19.25
CA ARG A 967 -20.34 -12.45 17.83
C ARG A 967 -19.17 -11.86 16.99
N ASP A 968 -19.46 -11.29 15.82
CA ASP A 968 -18.50 -10.70 14.88
C ASP A 968 -17.88 -9.37 15.34
N TRP A 969 -18.18 -8.90 16.56
CA TRP A 969 -17.71 -7.61 17.07
C TRP A 969 -16.26 -7.61 17.54
N ASP A 970 -15.69 -8.76 17.89
CA ASP A 970 -14.32 -8.85 18.37
C ASP A 970 -13.28 -8.86 17.23
N VAL A 971 -13.29 -7.79 16.44
CA VAL A 971 -12.47 -7.64 15.24
C VAL A 971 -10.96 -7.55 15.56
N GLY A 972 -10.62 -7.18 16.80
CA GLY A 972 -9.24 -7.06 17.28
C GLY A 972 -8.68 -8.31 17.99
N GLY A 973 -9.46 -9.37 18.13
CA GLY A 973 -9.04 -10.58 18.86
C GLY A 973 -8.84 -10.34 20.36
N THR A 974 -9.66 -9.47 20.94
CA THR A 974 -9.65 -9.12 22.37
C THR A 974 -10.06 -10.30 23.24
N TYR A 975 -11.07 -11.06 22.81
CA TYR A 975 -11.64 -12.24 23.50
C TYR A 975 -11.58 -13.50 22.63
N THR A 976 -11.32 -13.33 21.34
CA THR A 976 -11.23 -14.40 20.35
C THR A 976 -9.81 -14.46 19.78
N GLN A 977 -9.46 -15.60 19.22
CA GLN A 977 -8.25 -15.79 18.45
C GLN A 977 -8.66 -16.15 17.03
N THR A 978 -8.00 -15.50 16.07
CA THR A 978 -8.21 -15.82 14.68
C THR A 978 -7.50 -17.13 14.37
N GLU A 979 -8.27 -18.15 14.05
CA GLU A 979 -7.75 -19.44 13.58
C GLU A 979 -8.00 -19.59 12.08
N VAL A 980 -7.12 -20.34 11.44
CA VAL A 980 -7.29 -20.75 10.05
C VAL A 980 -8.58 -21.57 9.94
N CYS A 981 -9.43 -21.25 8.96
CA CYS A 981 -10.73 -21.90 8.85
C CYS A 981 -10.56 -23.43 8.67
N PRO A 982 -11.07 -24.27 9.58
CA PRO A 982 -10.79 -25.71 9.57
C PRO A 982 -11.37 -26.41 8.33
N ALA A 983 -12.46 -25.88 7.77
CA ALA A 983 -13.11 -26.47 6.60
C ALA A 983 -12.36 -26.23 5.27
N CYS A 984 -11.55 -25.19 5.16
CA CYS A 984 -10.80 -24.90 3.94
C CYS A 984 -9.29 -24.79 4.17
N GLY A 985 -8.82 -24.93 5.41
CA GLY A 985 -7.40 -24.78 5.75
C GLY A 985 -6.81 -23.42 5.36
N GLY A 986 -7.62 -22.35 5.31
CA GLY A 986 -7.16 -21.03 4.85
C GLY A 986 -7.47 -20.72 3.40
N ALA A 987 -7.84 -21.75 2.61
CA ALA A 987 -7.94 -21.68 1.16
C ALA A 987 -9.11 -20.88 0.60
N ARG A 988 -10.04 -20.46 1.45
CA ARG A 988 -11.19 -19.57 1.14
C ARG A 988 -12.20 -20.12 0.12
N LEU A 989 -11.91 -21.25 -0.52
CA LEU A 989 -12.73 -21.87 -1.56
C LEU A 989 -13.34 -23.19 -1.09
N ARG A 990 -14.37 -23.64 -1.81
CA ARG A 990 -14.93 -24.98 -1.61
C ARG A 990 -13.95 -26.08 -2.07
N PRO A 991 -13.97 -27.26 -1.42
CA PRO A 991 -13.10 -28.38 -1.78
C PRO A 991 -13.20 -28.79 -3.25
N GLU A 992 -14.39 -28.72 -3.87
CA GLU A 992 -14.56 -29.09 -5.28
C GLU A 992 -13.77 -28.22 -6.27
N TYR A 993 -13.41 -26.99 -5.90
CA TYR A 993 -12.62 -26.09 -6.74
C TYR A 993 -11.13 -26.14 -6.39
N LEU A 994 -10.78 -26.45 -5.13
CA LEU A 994 -9.40 -26.71 -4.71
C LEU A 994 -8.85 -28.01 -5.30
N ALA A 995 -9.73 -28.97 -5.60
CA ALA A 995 -9.35 -30.22 -6.27
C ALA A 995 -8.84 -30.02 -7.71
N VAL A 996 -9.05 -28.84 -8.31
CA VAL A 996 -8.49 -28.51 -9.61
C VAL A 996 -7.13 -27.86 -9.41
N THR A 997 -6.11 -28.44 -10.02
CA THR A 997 -4.71 -28.05 -9.87
C THR A 997 -4.07 -27.75 -11.22
N LEU A 998 -3.13 -26.81 -11.23
CA LEU A 998 -2.25 -26.51 -12.35
C LEU A 998 -0.85 -26.89 -11.91
N ALA A 999 -0.21 -27.80 -12.65
CA ALA A 999 1.09 -28.38 -12.27
C ALA A 999 1.12 -28.96 -10.83
N GLY A 1000 0.00 -29.54 -10.37
CA GLY A 1000 -0.10 -30.14 -9.02
C GLY A 1000 -0.43 -29.16 -7.90
N ALA A 1001 -0.53 -27.85 -8.17
CA ALA A 1001 -0.93 -26.83 -7.20
C ALA A 1001 -2.32 -26.25 -7.49
N SER A 1002 -3.15 -26.15 -6.45
CA SER A 1002 -4.45 -25.46 -6.49
C SER A 1002 -4.27 -23.93 -6.53
N ILE A 1003 -5.33 -23.18 -6.85
CA ILE A 1003 -5.23 -21.70 -6.87
C ILE A 1003 -4.82 -21.11 -5.52
N TYR A 1004 -5.19 -21.76 -4.41
CA TYR A 1004 -4.79 -21.34 -3.09
C TYR A 1004 -3.29 -21.53 -2.88
N GLN A 1005 -2.76 -22.72 -3.21
CA GLN A 1005 -1.33 -23.00 -3.10
C GLN A 1005 -0.52 -22.09 -4.01
N LEU A 1006 -0.99 -21.85 -5.24
CA LEU A 1006 -0.40 -20.87 -6.15
C LEU A 1006 -0.41 -19.45 -5.55
N SER A 1007 -1.43 -19.09 -4.78
CA SER A 1007 -1.53 -17.75 -4.16
C SER A 1007 -0.71 -17.58 -2.89
N GLU A 1008 -0.32 -18.68 -2.23
CA GLU A 1008 0.59 -18.65 -1.06
C GLU A 1008 2.06 -18.77 -1.43
N MET A 1009 2.34 -19.18 -2.67
CA MET A 1009 3.69 -19.14 -3.21
C MET A 1009 4.20 -17.68 -3.20
N PRO A 1010 5.43 -17.45 -2.68
CA PRO A 1010 6.18 -16.24 -2.98
C PRO A 1010 6.08 -15.89 -4.46
N LEU A 1011 6.04 -14.60 -4.81
CA LEU A 1011 5.98 -14.18 -6.21
C LEU A 1011 7.13 -14.75 -7.06
N VAL A 1012 8.29 -14.99 -6.42
CA VAL A 1012 9.46 -15.67 -7.02
C VAL A 1012 9.27 -17.18 -7.22
N ASP A 1013 8.27 -17.78 -6.59
CA ASP A 1013 7.94 -19.21 -6.74
C ASP A 1013 6.85 -19.45 -7.80
N LEU A 1014 6.02 -18.43 -8.05
CA LEU A 1014 4.94 -18.38 -9.05
C LEU A 1014 5.43 -18.09 -10.48
N LEU A 1015 6.48 -17.29 -10.55
CA LEU A 1015 7.18 -16.81 -11.74
C LEU A 1015 8.07 -17.94 -12.30
#